data_AF-A0A7X5Y396-F1
#
_entry.id   AF-A0A7X5Y396-F1
#
_cell.length_a   1.000
_cell.length_b   1.000
_cell.length_c   1.000
_cell.angle_alpha   90.00
_cell.angle_beta   90.00
_cell.angle_gamma   90.00
#
_symmetry.space_group_name_H-M   'P 1'
#
loop_
_entity.id
_entity.type
_entity.pdbx_description
1 polymer ?
#
loop_
_entity_poly.entity_id
_entity_poly.type
_entity_poly.pdbx_seq_one_letter_code
_entity_poly.pdbx_strand_id
1 'polypeptide(L)'
;MALKPVELVLNGLAQDRPSLAGIVDGELVVLRDDLVALGLLVPEGIDVAIEGQRFVPVAAVPGLAGKLNDDEAALSLSATPDAFKPTLLQRRGRTASPAVGPVVPMAFLGYDLSLGGTIGDLRAGGLLDLGASGRWGVVGTTAILQPGAGRPVRLETSVRRDFPGRRLRLVFGDTFTRGGDFNNAVRYGGVRIGTDFSLAPGEITFPVPVIAGSALVPSTVELLAASGRQSHQVGPGRFLIDAPPTINGAGEVTMVIEDATGAVRQLSQSFYSSAKLLRPGLDDFSLEAGVLRRRFGTRSLAYGDPFAAGSWRRGLGRRLTAGARVEASRANAMAGVTLVSTPFDLAEVALTAAASRNALGAGRQWRAQFQRRGRRGALTASYRRSSAAFAQVGEVIAARRGHGRHELSATAGLTLPRGEVSLALVDARLRDGTGFQLRTLSYSVTLRNLYLYASLRSSRFAQGKDKGFFLSLSRPLGSRGSAAFSAERGQFTTSFQHSAPSDGGLNYGAAATRGRGGDRFNGYLIARGAAGDLELQAARSPHGVDLRASGHGGLVFIRNRLIRTAQIENGLAVVDVAGDRAVQVFREGRPVAVRAGAGRTVVLTGLQPYAPNRIAIRTDDLPLDVELDEDEQAAVPGFRQAAMVRFGRVSQSAPVTIRLVDEAGHKLAAGLDVFLDGARAGLTGLDGLVFLTGAGKGGNLSVGMAGGARCTVRLPTRLTPSPDGIAGPLRCVSANRTGEVK
;
A
#
# COMPACT_ATOMS: atom_id res chain seq x y z
N MET A 1 -55.89 32.23 -18.38
CA MET A 1 -54.43 31.99 -18.33
C MET A 1 -53.92 32.68 -17.07
N ALA A 2 -53.73 31.94 -15.98
CA ALA A 2 -53.29 32.52 -14.71
C ALA A 2 -52.13 31.66 -14.20
N LEU A 3 -50.91 32.07 -14.52
CA LEU A 3 -49.72 31.54 -13.87
C LEU A 3 -49.67 32.13 -12.46
N LYS A 4 -49.51 31.28 -11.46
CA LYS A 4 -49.48 31.69 -10.05
C LYS A 4 -48.25 31.10 -9.37
N PRO A 5 -47.71 31.79 -8.35
CA PRO A 5 -46.75 31.19 -7.45
C PRO A 5 -47.46 30.10 -6.64
N VAL A 6 -46.92 28.88 -6.69
CA VAL A 6 -47.45 27.71 -5.98
C VAL A 6 -46.35 27.09 -5.14
N GLU A 7 -46.73 26.57 -3.97
CA GLU A 7 -45.88 25.68 -3.20
C GLU A 7 -45.68 24.37 -3.99
N LEU A 8 -44.42 23.94 -4.16
CA LEU A 8 -44.11 22.68 -4.82
C LEU A 8 -44.06 21.54 -3.81
N VAL A 9 -44.82 20.49 -4.06
CA VAL A 9 -44.76 19.24 -3.29
C VAL A 9 -44.36 18.12 -4.23
N LEU A 10 -43.16 17.58 -4.08
CA LEU A 10 -42.65 16.49 -4.92
C LEU A 10 -42.66 15.17 -4.12
N ASN A 11 -43.40 14.17 -4.61
CA ASN A 11 -43.56 12.87 -3.97
C ASN A 11 -43.97 12.97 -2.49
N GLY A 12 -44.81 13.96 -2.16
CA GLY A 12 -45.29 14.21 -0.80
C GLY A 12 -44.36 15.05 0.08
N LEU A 13 -43.20 15.50 -0.43
CA LEU A 13 -42.27 16.38 0.28
C LEU A 13 -42.37 17.82 -0.23
N ALA A 14 -42.74 18.75 0.65
CA ALA A 14 -42.71 20.17 0.36
C ALA A 14 -41.28 20.64 0.02
N GLN A 15 -41.18 21.51 -0.99
CA GLN A 15 -39.92 22.07 -1.46
C GLN A 15 -39.75 23.49 -0.91
N ASP A 16 -38.52 23.84 -0.53
CA ASP A 16 -38.21 25.14 0.10
C ASP A 16 -38.47 26.36 -0.82
N ARG A 17 -38.65 26.15 -2.13
CA ARG A 17 -38.86 27.21 -3.11
C ARG A 17 -40.22 27.03 -3.82
N PRO A 18 -41.08 28.07 -3.80
CA PRO A 18 -42.27 28.08 -4.64
C PRO A 18 -41.88 28.18 -6.12
N SER A 19 -42.72 27.64 -6.99
CA SER A 19 -42.56 27.69 -8.45
C SER A 19 -43.70 28.46 -9.10
N LEU A 20 -43.50 28.89 -10.34
CA LEU A 20 -44.58 29.42 -11.16
C LEU A 20 -45.23 28.28 -11.94
N ALA A 21 -46.53 28.05 -11.71
CA ALA A 21 -47.30 27.04 -12.42
C ALA A 21 -48.71 27.54 -12.77
N GLY A 22 -49.36 26.88 -13.72
CA GLY A 22 -50.74 27.19 -14.08
C GLY A 22 -51.26 26.30 -15.20
N ILE A 23 -52.51 26.51 -15.59
CA ILE A 23 -53.13 25.80 -16.71
C ILE A 23 -53.09 26.70 -17.96
N VAL A 24 -52.46 26.19 -19.02
CA VAL A 24 -52.36 26.83 -20.34
C VAL A 24 -52.89 25.84 -21.37
N ASP A 25 -53.89 26.24 -22.14
CA ASP A 25 -54.56 25.39 -23.15
C ASP A 25 -55.06 24.03 -22.62
N GLY A 26 -55.47 23.99 -21.34
CA GLY A 26 -55.93 22.78 -20.66
C GLY A 26 -54.81 21.90 -20.09
N GLU A 27 -53.55 22.26 -20.31
CA GLU A 27 -52.39 21.54 -19.78
C GLU A 27 -51.78 22.26 -18.58
N LEU A 28 -51.43 21.48 -17.55
CA LEU A 28 -50.68 21.97 -16.39
C LEU A 28 -49.22 22.18 -16.79
N VAL A 29 -48.75 23.43 -16.73
CA VAL A 29 -47.38 23.81 -17.07
C VAL A 29 -46.64 24.33 -15.84
N VAL A 30 -45.33 24.06 -15.79
CA VAL A 30 -44.44 24.42 -14.67
C VAL A 30 -43.13 24.96 -15.22
N LEU A 31 -42.50 25.88 -14.50
CA LEU A 31 -41.20 26.42 -14.90
C LEU A 31 -40.15 25.31 -15.08
N ARG A 32 -39.48 25.31 -16.24
CA ARG A 32 -38.47 24.30 -16.60
C ARG A 32 -37.33 24.22 -15.60
N ASP A 33 -36.83 25.39 -15.19
CA ASP A 33 -35.67 25.50 -14.33
C ASP A 33 -35.95 24.90 -12.94
N ASP A 34 -37.20 24.97 -12.47
CA ASP A 34 -37.62 24.35 -11.22
C ASP A 34 -37.65 22.81 -11.34
N LEU A 35 -38.19 22.26 -12.43
CA LEU A 35 -38.15 20.81 -12.68
C LEU A 35 -36.71 20.29 -12.79
N VAL A 36 -35.82 21.04 -13.44
CA VAL A 36 -34.40 20.70 -13.57
C VAL A 36 -33.68 20.82 -12.21
N ALA A 37 -33.99 21.83 -11.41
CA ALA A 37 -33.45 22.01 -10.06
C ALA A 37 -33.86 20.88 -9.11
N LEU A 38 -35.05 20.29 -9.31
CA LEU A 38 -35.52 19.09 -8.63
C LEU A 38 -34.85 17.79 -9.12
N GLY A 39 -33.93 17.87 -10.09
CA GLY A 39 -33.16 16.74 -10.60
C GLY A 39 -33.89 15.89 -11.66
N LEU A 40 -35.03 16.36 -12.17
CA LEU A 40 -35.83 15.64 -13.18
C LEU A 40 -35.16 15.68 -14.56
N LEU A 41 -35.34 14.61 -15.33
CA LEU A 41 -34.99 14.47 -16.73
C LEU A 41 -36.07 15.12 -17.58
N VAL A 42 -35.90 16.41 -17.88
CA VAL A 42 -36.78 17.14 -18.79
C VAL A 42 -36.25 17.02 -20.23
N PRO A 43 -37.00 16.39 -21.16
CA PRO A 43 -36.63 16.34 -22.58
C PRO A 43 -36.39 17.74 -23.18
N GLU A 44 -35.53 17.83 -24.18
CA GLU A 44 -35.36 19.08 -24.94
C GLU A 44 -36.47 19.23 -25.99
N GLY A 45 -36.95 20.46 -26.21
CA GLY A 45 -37.91 20.78 -27.26
C GLY A 45 -39.40 20.62 -26.89
N ILE A 46 -39.70 20.33 -25.63
CA ILE A 46 -41.08 20.28 -25.10
C ILE A 46 -41.48 21.55 -24.34
N ASP A 47 -40.60 22.54 -24.29
CA ASP A 47 -40.83 23.79 -23.55
C ASP A 47 -41.64 24.81 -24.36
N VAL A 48 -42.53 25.51 -23.65
CA VAL A 48 -43.37 26.60 -24.15
C VAL A 48 -42.86 27.91 -23.54
N ALA A 49 -42.57 28.91 -24.39
CA ALA A 49 -42.14 30.22 -23.92
C ALA A 49 -43.35 31.08 -23.54
N ILE A 50 -43.43 31.49 -22.28
CA ILE A 50 -44.47 32.37 -21.75
C ILE A 50 -43.79 33.50 -20.99
N GLU A 51 -44.05 34.75 -21.38
CA GLU A 51 -43.48 35.95 -20.72
C GLU A 51 -41.94 35.92 -20.57
N GLY A 52 -41.24 35.34 -21.56
CA GLY A 52 -39.78 35.23 -21.57
C GLY A 52 -39.21 34.10 -20.69
N GLN A 53 -40.06 33.32 -20.03
CA GLN A 53 -39.69 32.13 -19.26
C GLN A 53 -40.10 30.84 -19.98
N ARG A 54 -39.38 29.74 -19.70
CA ARG A 54 -39.63 28.44 -20.33
C ARG A 54 -40.44 27.55 -19.39
N PHE A 55 -41.64 27.19 -19.81
CA PHE A 55 -42.53 26.29 -19.09
C PHE A 55 -42.58 24.93 -19.78
N VAL A 56 -42.86 23.88 -19.01
CA VAL A 56 -42.95 22.52 -19.52
C VAL A 56 -44.31 21.94 -19.12
N PRO A 57 -45.08 21.39 -20.07
CA PRO A 57 -46.28 20.62 -19.74
C PRO A 57 -45.89 19.41 -18.89
N VAL A 58 -46.48 19.29 -17.70
CA VAL A 58 -46.11 18.23 -16.74
C VAL A 58 -46.32 16.84 -17.34
N ALA A 59 -47.41 16.66 -18.11
CA ALA A 59 -47.74 15.41 -18.79
C ALA A 59 -46.75 15.01 -19.91
N ALA A 60 -45.99 15.97 -20.45
CA ALA A 60 -44.98 15.72 -21.48
C ALA A 60 -43.65 15.19 -20.92
N VAL A 61 -43.46 15.23 -19.59
CA VAL A 61 -42.27 14.68 -18.93
C VAL A 61 -42.52 13.21 -18.57
N PRO A 62 -41.77 12.25 -19.17
CA PRO A 62 -41.98 10.83 -18.90
C PRO A 62 -41.82 10.48 -17.41
N GLY A 63 -42.84 9.84 -16.83
CA GLY A 63 -42.82 9.43 -15.43
C GLY A 63 -43.14 10.54 -14.43
N LEU A 64 -43.59 11.71 -14.88
CA LEU A 64 -44.05 12.81 -14.04
C LEU A 64 -45.56 13.01 -14.20
N ALA A 65 -46.26 13.15 -13.09
CA ALA A 65 -47.66 13.54 -13.02
C ALA A 65 -47.81 14.74 -12.08
N GLY A 66 -48.77 15.62 -12.33
CA GLY A 66 -48.99 16.80 -11.52
C GLY A 66 -50.47 17.09 -11.32
N LYS A 67 -50.82 17.56 -10.13
CA LYS A 67 -52.15 18.08 -9.82
C LYS A 67 -52.04 19.36 -9.01
N LEU A 68 -52.80 20.38 -9.40
CA LEU A 68 -53.01 21.58 -8.61
C LEU A 68 -54.06 21.28 -7.53
N ASN A 69 -53.84 21.72 -6.29
CA ASN A 69 -54.83 21.60 -5.22
C ASN A 69 -56.03 22.54 -5.48
N ASP A 70 -57.15 22.30 -4.80
CA ASP A 70 -58.43 22.99 -5.06
C ASP A 70 -58.35 24.51 -4.82
N ASP A 71 -57.48 24.97 -3.90
CA ASP A 71 -57.21 26.39 -3.64
C ASP A 71 -56.12 26.98 -4.55
N GLU A 72 -55.60 26.19 -5.49
CA GLU A 72 -54.50 26.50 -6.42
C GLU A 72 -53.19 26.99 -5.76
N ALA A 73 -53.06 26.87 -4.44
CA ALA A 73 -51.90 27.35 -3.68
C ALA A 73 -50.71 26.37 -3.69
N ALA A 74 -50.95 25.10 -4.01
CA ALA A 74 -49.93 24.06 -4.03
C ALA A 74 -50.04 23.16 -5.27
N LEU A 75 -48.88 22.81 -5.82
CA LEU A 75 -48.71 21.89 -6.93
C LEU A 75 -48.09 20.59 -6.43
N SER A 76 -48.88 19.52 -6.46
CA SER A 76 -48.43 18.17 -6.11
C SER A 76 -47.89 17.46 -7.35
N LEU A 77 -46.58 17.26 -7.40
CA LEU A 77 -45.88 16.48 -8.41
C LEU A 77 -45.60 15.06 -7.89
N SER A 78 -45.94 14.05 -8.69
CA SER A 78 -45.61 12.65 -8.47
C SER A 78 -44.66 12.19 -9.57
N ALA A 79 -43.42 11.90 -9.22
CA ALA A 79 -42.37 11.49 -10.14
C ALA A 79 -41.89 10.07 -9.83
N THR A 80 -41.86 9.21 -10.85
CA THR A 80 -41.22 7.89 -10.72
C THR A 80 -39.70 8.03 -10.66
N PRO A 81 -38.95 7.05 -10.11
CA PRO A 81 -37.50 7.15 -10.00
C PRO A 81 -36.76 7.29 -11.34
N ASP A 82 -37.35 6.81 -12.43
CA ASP A 82 -36.80 6.94 -13.80
C ASP A 82 -36.97 8.35 -14.39
N ALA A 83 -37.83 9.18 -13.79
CA ALA A 83 -37.97 10.59 -14.17
C ALA A 83 -36.80 11.45 -13.67
N PHE A 84 -35.87 10.91 -12.87
CA PHE A 84 -34.72 11.62 -12.30
C PHE A 84 -33.40 11.24 -12.98
N LYS A 85 -32.42 12.16 -12.98
CA LYS A 85 -31.05 11.85 -13.41
C LYS A 85 -30.41 10.82 -12.47
N PRO A 86 -29.86 9.70 -12.97
CA PRO A 86 -29.23 8.71 -12.10
C PRO A 86 -27.98 9.29 -11.43
N THR A 87 -27.90 9.16 -10.11
CA THR A 87 -26.80 9.69 -9.29
C THR A 87 -25.78 8.59 -8.98
N LEU A 88 -24.51 8.82 -9.32
CA LEU A 88 -23.41 7.92 -8.96
C LEU A 88 -22.73 8.40 -7.67
N LEU A 89 -22.97 7.70 -6.56
CA LEU A 89 -22.56 8.14 -5.21
C LEU A 89 -21.10 7.81 -4.86
N GLN A 90 -20.51 6.85 -5.57
CA GLN A 90 -19.07 6.59 -5.52
C GLN A 90 -18.48 6.69 -6.92
N ARG A 91 -18.02 7.88 -7.28
CA ARG A 91 -16.97 8.01 -8.29
C ARG A 91 -15.64 7.99 -7.56
N ARG A 92 -15.11 6.81 -7.20
CA ARG A 92 -13.64 6.65 -7.12
C ARG A 92 -13.09 6.70 -8.55
N GLY A 93 -13.33 7.82 -9.23
CA GLY A 93 -12.62 8.19 -10.43
C GLY A 93 -11.15 8.23 -10.08
N ARG A 94 -10.30 7.75 -11.00
CA ARG A 94 -8.83 7.80 -10.96
C ARG A 94 -8.35 8.88 -9.98
N THR A 95 -8.18 8.55 -8.69
CA THR A 95 -7.40 9.40 -7.81
C THR A 95 -6.05 9.38 -8.48
N ALA A 96 -5.62 10.54 -8.99
CA ALA A 96 -4.37 10.65 -9.71
C ALA A 96 -3.32 9.97 -8.84
N SER A 97 -2.62 8.97 -9.40
CA SER A 97 -1.61 8.25 -8.63
C SER A 97 -0.70 9.29 -8.00
N PRO A 98 -0.53 9.27 -6.67
CA PRO A 98 0.19 10.33 -5.98
C PRO A 98 1.55 10.50 -6.64
N ALA A 99 1.88 11.74 -6.98
CA ALA A 99 3.14 12.03 -7.65
C ALA A 99 4.28 11.57 -6.74
N VAL A 100 5.25 10.86 -7.32
CA VAL A 100 6.47 10.51 -6.58
C VAL A 100 7.07 11.81 -6.07
N GLY A 101 7.30 11.88 -4.76
CA GLY A 101 7.86 13.08 -4.12
C GLY A 101 9.27 13.41 -4.64
N PRO A 102 9.89 14.51 -4.18
CA PRO A 102 11.24 14.86 -4.58
C PRO A 102 12.22 13.71 -4.33
N VAL A 103 12.67 13.05 -5.41
CA VAL A 103 13.57 11.91 -5.34
C VAL A 103 15.00 12.40 -5.14
N VAL A 104 15.64 11.94 -4.07
CA VAL A 104 17.03 12.22 -3.77
C VAL A 104 17.92 11.13 -4.40
N PRO A 105 18.93 11.50 -5.21
CA PRO A 105 19.89 10.52 -5.72
C PRO A 105 20.64 9.83 -4.58
N MET A 106 20.82 8.53 -4.69
CA MET A 106 21.55 7.73 -3.70
C MET A 106 22.28 6.56 -4.35
N ALA A 107 23.35 6.12 -3.69
CA ALA A 107 23.96 4.82 -3.93
C ALA A 107 23.73 3.93 -2.70
N PHE A 108 23.66 2.62 -2.91
CA PHE A 108 23.40 1.69 -1.83
C PHE A 108 24.15 0.37 -1.99
N LEU A 109 24.46 -0.25 -0.86
CA LEU A 109 24.99 -1.61 -0.75
C LEU A 109 24.18 -2.38 0.29
N GLY A 110 23.39 -3.36 -0.14
CA GLY A 110 22.81 -4.39 0.72
C GLY A 110 23.76 -5.57 0.86
N TYR A 111 23.78 -6.18 2.04
CA TYR A 111 24.53 -7.40 2.30
C TYR A 111 23.71 -8.37 3.15
N ASP A 112 23.90 -9.65 2.88
CA ASP A 112 23.47 -10.78 3.71
C ASP A 112 24.66 -11.74 3.77
N LEU A 113 25.34 -11.78 4.91
CA LEU A 113 26.55 -12.57 5.10
C LEU A 113 26.27 -13.68 6.10
N SER A 114 26.77 -14.87 5.83
CA SER A 114 26.60 -16.03 6.70
C SER A 114 27.89 -16.81 6.85
N LEU A 115 28.20 -17.21 8.07
CA LEU A 115 29.22 -18.18 8.42
C LEU A 115 28.50 -19.35 9.07
N GLY A 116 28.68 -20.58 8.58
CA GLY A 116 28.05 -21.73 9.22
C GLY A 116 28.66 -23.06 8.85
N GLY A 117 28.48 -24.03 9.73
CA GLY A 117 28.99 -25.40 9.56
C GLY A 117 29.14 -26.09 10.91
N THR A 118 29.66 -27.31 10.88
CA THR A 118 30.07 -28.02 12.08
C THR A 118 31.38 -27.41 12.58
N ILE A 119 31.57 -27.32 13.91
CA ILE A 119 32.84 -26.86 14.50
C ILE A 119 34.00 -27.68 13.90
N GLY A 120 34.93 -27.01 13.22
CA GLY A 120 36.05 -27.61 12.47
C GLY A 120 35.93 -27.51 10.94
N ASP A 121 34.73 -27.25 10.38
CA ASP A 121 34.47 -27.07 8.94
C ASP A 121 33.48 -25.90 8.72
N LEU A 122 33.85 -24.73 9.25
CA LEU A 122 33.03 -23.53 9.10
C LEU A 122 33.20 -22.92 7.71
N ARG A 123 32.07 -22.53 7.10
CA ARG A 123 32.00 -22.04 5.73
C ARG A 123 31.35 -20.68 5.67
N ALA A 124 32.03 -19.73 5.03
CA ALA A 124 31.52 -18.38 4.81
C ALA A 124 30.87 -18.25 3.42
N GLY A 125 29.77 -17.52 3.35
CA GLY A 125 29.10 -17.16 2.12
C GLY A 125 28.29 -15.88 2.31
N GLY A 126 27.65 -15.42 1.25
CA GLY A 126 26.79 -14.24 1.33
C GLY A 126 26.23 -13.77 0.01
N LEU A 127 25.35 -12.78 0.09
CA LEU A 127 24.74 -12.06 -1.01
C LEU A 127 25.08 -10.58 -0.88
N LEU A 128 25.51 -9.99 -1.99
CA LEU A 128 25.78 -8.56 -2.10
C LEU A 128 24.83 -7.95 -3.13
N ASP A 129 24.36 -6.74 -2.85
CA ASP A 129 23.44 -5.99 -3.70
C ASP A 129 23.87 -4.53 -3.76
N LEU A 130 24.53 -4.15 -4.86
CA LEU A 130 25.05 -2.81 -5.08
C LEU A 130 24.18 -2.09 -6.10
N GLY A 131 23.82 -0.84 -5.83
CA GLY A 131 23.05 -0.06 -6.80
C GLY A 131 23.08 1.44 -6.57
N ALA A 132 22.41 2.14 -7.46
CA ALA A 132 22.14 3.56 -7.36
C ALA A 132 20.73 3.86 -7.86
N SER A 133 20.15 4.94 -7.34
CA SER A 133 18.83 5.39 -7.78
C SER A 133 18.73 6.90 -7.78
N GLY A 134 17.74 7.41 -8.51
CA GLY A 134 17.44 8.83 -8.61
C GLY A 134 16.25 9.07 -9.53
N ARG A 135 16.00 10.32 -9.93
CA ARG A 135 14.90 10.66 -10.84
C ARG A 135 14.95 9.98 -12.20
N TRP A 136 16.04 9.31 -12.56
CA TRP A 136 16.24 8.53 -13.78
C TRP A 136 15.88 7.03 -13.63
N GLY A 137 15.65 6.53 -12.40
CA GLY A 137 15.27 5.14 -12.15
C GLY A 137 16.17 4.50 -11.10
N VAL A 138 16.42 3.20 -11.27
CA VAL A 138 17.30 2.40 -10.40
C VAL A 138 18.22 1.57 -11.28
N VAL A 139 19.52 1.56 -10.96
CA VAL A 139 20.47 0.57 -11.47
C VAL A 139 20.93 -0.28 -10.30
N GLY A 140 21.05 -1.58 -10.51
CA GLY A 140 21.52 -2.48 -9.47
C GLY A 140 22.21 -3.71 -10.03
N THR A 141 23.12 -4.26 -9.25
CA THR A 141 23.77 -5.53 -9.49
C THR A 141 23.84 -6.35 -8.22
N THR A 142 23.56 -7.64 -8.34
CA THR A 142 23.65 -8.61 -7.25
C THR A 142 24.77 -9.62 -7.49
N ALA A 143 25.39 -10.11 -6.43
CA ALA A 143 26.42 -11.13 -6.49
C ALA A 143 26.32 -12.08 -5.29
N ILE A 144 26.67 -13.34 -5.50
CA ILE A 144 26.74 -14.35 -4.46
C ILE A 144 28.19 -14.75 -4.18
N LEU A 145 28.52 -14.87 -2.91
CA LEU A 145 29.75 -15.42 -2.37
C LEU A 145 29.42 -16.85 -1.94
N GLN A 146 29.88 -17.84 -2.69
CA GLN A 146 29.67 -19.25 -2.35
C GLN A 146 30.81 -19.75 -1.46
N PRO A 147 30.51 -20.56 -0.44
CA PRO A 147 31.56 -21.17 0.35
C PRO A 147 32.46 -22.07 -0.49
N GLY A 148 33.78 -21.91 -0.34
CA GLY A 148 34.78 -22.65 -1.11
C GLY A 148 34.97 -22.16 -2.55
N ALA A 149 34.16 -21.21 -3.04
CA ALA A 149 34.40 -20.55 -4.31
C ALA A 149 35.37 -19.39 -4.12
N GLY A 150 36.52 -19.41 -4.79
CA GLY A 150 37.56 -18.37 -4.65
C GLY A 150 37.18 -16.98 -5.18
N ARG A 151 36.01 -16.80 -5.82
CA ARG A 151 35.56 -15.52 -6.40
C ARG A 151 34.04 -15.33 -6.32
N PRO A 152 33.54 -14.09 -6.15
CA PRO A 152 32.12 -13.78 -6.23
C PRO A 152 31.53 -14.09 -7.61
N VAL A 153 30.32 -14.63 -7.63
CA VAL A 153 29.55 -14.86 -8.86
C VAL A 153 28.45 -13.81 -8.99
N ARG A 154 28.50 -13.03 -10.07
CA ARG A 154 27.46 -12.05 -10.41
C ARG A 154 26.15 -12.78 -10.74
N LEU A 155 25.05 -12.34 -10.13
CA LEU A 155 23.72 -12.88 -10.34
C LEU A 155 22.99 -12.09 -11.42
N GLU A 156 22.56 -10.86 -11.12
CA GLU A 156 21.71 -10.03 -11.97
C GLU A 156 22.27 -8.61 -12.03
N THR A 157 22.15 -7.96 -13.19
CA THR A 157 22.47 -6.53 -13.36
C THR A 157 21.39 -5.91 -14.23
N SER A 158 20.69 -4.90 -13.72
CA SER A 158 19.61 -4.26 -14.47
C SER A 158 19.44 -2.78 -14.17
N VAL A 159 18.91 -2.07 -15.16
CA VAL A 159 18.40 -0.71 -15.06
C VAL A 159 16.87 -0.77 -15.16
N ARG A 160 16.17 -0.17 -14.21
CA ARG A 160 14.71 -0.11 -14.14
C ARG A 160 14.23 1.33 -14.19
N ARG A 161 13.25 1.58 -15.05
CA ARG A 161 12.54 2.84 -15.18
C ARG A 161 11.04 2.59 -15.07
N ASP A 162 10.42 3.23 -14.09
CA ASP A 162 8.98 3.13 -13.86
C ASP A 162 8.28 4.44 -14.26
N PHE A 163 7.10 4.32 -14.87
CA PHE A 163 6.23 5.44 -15.27
C PHE A 163 4.83 5.25 -14.66
N PRO A 164 4.63 5.64 -13.38
CA PRO A 164 3.41 5.37 -12.63
C PRO A 164 2.13 5.87 -13.31
N GLY A 165 2.13 7.09 -13.86
CA GLY A 165 0.96 7.66 -14.54
C GLY A 165 0.49 6.91 -15.79
N ARG A 166 1.32 6.02 -16.35
CA ARG A 166 0.99 5.13 -17.47
C ARG A 166 0.95 3.66 -17.09
N ARG A 167 1.18 3.32 -15.81
CA ARG A 167 1.38 1.96 -15.31
C ARG A 167 2.41 1.18 -16.13
N LEU A 168 3.48 1.83 -16.58
CA LEU A 168 4.46 1.22 -17.47
C LEU A 168 5.79 1.03 -16.76
N ARG A 169 6.37 -0.17 -16.86
CA ARG A 169 7.72 -0.48 -16.37
C ARG A 169 8.60 -0.89 -17.54
N LEU A 170 9.76 -0.26 -17.63
CA LEU A 170 10.85 -0.60 -18.54
C LEU A 170 12.03 -1.16 -17.73
N VAL A 171 12.53 -2.32 -18.14
CA VAL A 171 13.73 -2.94 -17.56
C VAL A 171 14.70 -3.26 -18.69
N PHE A 172 15.96 -2.88 -18.50
CA PHE A 172 17.09 -3.21 -19.36
C PHE A 172 18.13 -4.01 -18.57
N GLY A 173 18.66 -5.09 -19.11
CA GLY A 173 19.60 -6.00 -18.45
C GLY A 173 18.96 -7.31 -18.01
N ASP A 174 19.46 -7.91 -16.93
CA ASP A 174 18.94 -9.17 -16.41
C ASP A 174 17.55 -9.00 -15.79
N THR A 175 16.61 -9.80 -16.26
CA THR A 175 15.24 -9.83 -15.77
C THR A 175 14.59 -11.19 -16.02
N PHE A 176 13.30 -11.27 -15.76
CA PHE A 176 12.48 -12.46 -15.96
C PHE A 176 11.37 -12.18 -16.96
N THR A 177 10.99 -13.19 -17.73
CA THR A 177 9.77 -13.13 -18.53
C THR A 177 8.56 -13.06 -17.62
N ARG A 178 7.46 -12.46 -18.10
CA ARG A 178 6.19 -12.48 -17.38
C ARG A 178 5.67 -13.93 -17.35
N GLY A 179 5.84 -14.57 -16.19
CA GLY A 179 5.23 -15.87 -15.90
C GLY A 179 3.73 -15.76 -15.64
N GLY A 180 3.03 -16.89 -15.60
CA GLY A 180 1.61 -16.91 -15.24
C GLY A 180 0.83 -18.01 -15.95
N ASP A 181 -0.28 -17.61 -16.59
CA ASP A 181 -1.29 -18.51 -17.16
C ASP A 181 -0.71 -19.52 -18.18
N PHE A 182 0.34 -19.11 -18.89
CA PHE A 182 0.97 -19.88 -19.96
C PHE A 182 2.22 -20.62 -19.51
N ASN A 183 3.21 -19.90 -18.97
CA ASN A 183 4.56 -20.40 -18.78
C ASN A 183 5.10 -20.13 -17.37
N ASN A 184 6.19 -20.85 -17.06
CA ASN A 184 7.04 -20.49 -15.94
C ASN A 184 7.91 -19.29 -16.35
N ALA A 185 8.14 -18.36 -15.43
CA ALA A 185 9.06 -17.25 -15.67
C ALA A 185 10.48 -17.78 -15.91
N VAL A 186 11.16 -17.28 -16.93
CA VAL A 186 12.55 -17.64 -17.26
C VAL A 186 13.45 -16.41 -17.19
N ARG A 187 14.69 -16.61 -16.72
CA ARG A 187 15.70 -15.55 -16.58
C ARG A 187 16.36 -15.27 -17.92
N TYR A 188 16.60 -13.99 -18.21
CA TYR A 188 17.29 -13.56 -19.42
C TYR A 188 17.92 -12.18 -19.25
N GLY A 189 18.91 -11.87 -20.08
CA GLY A 189 19.42 -10.51 -20.26
C GLY A 189 18.82 -9.87 -21.50
N GLY A 190 18.23 -8.68 -21.39
CA GLY A 190 17.60 -8.00 -22.52
C GLY A 190 16.71 -6.82 -22.13
N VAL A 191 15.62 -6.63 -22.85
CA VAL A 191 14.66 -5.54 -22.62
C VAL A 191 13.29 -6.12 -22.30
N ARG A 192 12.64 -5.54 -21.27
CA ARG A 192 11.25 -5.79 -20.94
C ARG A 192 10.50 -4.48 -20.81
N ILE A 193 9.37 -4.36 -21.50
CA ILE A 193 8.44 -3.26 -21.35
C ILE A 193 7.03 -3.81 -21.19
N GLY A 194 6.28 -3.31 -20.21
CA GLY A 194 4.92 -3.81 -20.01
C GLY A 194 4.16 -3.06 -18.92
N THR A 195 2.87 -3.36 -18.86
CA THR A 195 1.96 -2.85 -17.84
C THR A 195 2.36 -3.40 -16.47
N ASP A 196 2.47 -2.55 -15.45
CA ASP A 196 2.71 -2.96 -14.07
C ASP A 196 1.76 -2.19 -13.15
N PHE A 197 0.72 -2.88 -12.68
CA PHE A 197 -0.29 -2.31 -11.81
C PHE A 197 0.24 -2.03 -10.39
N SER A 198 1.39 -2.58 -10.01
CA SER A 198 2.03 -2.24 -8.73
C SER A 198 2.51 -0.78 -8.70
N LEU A 199 2.55 -0.09 -9.84
CA LEU A 199 2.90 1.32 -9.92
C LEU A 199 1.74 2.26 -9.54
N ALA A 200 0.53 1.72 -9.40
CA ALA A 200 -0.65 2.44 -8.93
C ALA A 200 -1.41 1.59 -7.90
N PRO A 201 -0.88 1.38 -6.68
CA PRO A 201 -1.47 0.46 -5.70
C PRO A 201 -2.90 0.78 -5.27
N GLY A 202 -3.31 2.06 -5.36
CA GLY A 202 -4.68 2.50 -5.07
C GLY A 202 -5.68 2.33 -6.22
N GLU A 203 -5.22 1.95 -7.42
CA GLU A 203 -6.08 1.73 -8.58
C GLU A 203 -6.69 0.32 -8.54
N ILE A 204 -8.01 0.25 -8.59
CA ILE A 204 -8.71 -1.03 -8.70
C ILE A 204 -8.66 -1.49 -10.16
N THR A 205 -8.00 -2.63 -10.38
CA THR A 205 -7.75 -3.17 -11.72
C THR A 205 -8.76 -4.22 -12.16
N PHE A 206 -9.58 -4.71 -11.24
CA PHE A 206 -10.58 -5.74 -11.47
C PHE A 206 -12.00 -5.16 -11.43
N PRO A 207 -13.00 -5.87 -11.98
CA PRO A 207 -14.40 -5.43 -11.93
C PRO A 207 -14.90 -5.33 -10.48
N VAL A 208 -15.51 -4.20 -10.11
CA VAL A 208 -16.19 -4.04 -8.82
C VAL A 208 -17.69 -4.34 -8.94
N PRO A 209 -18.32 -4.88 -7.88
CA PRO A 209 -19.77 -4.92 -7.74
C PRO A 209 -20.33 -3.49 -7.78
N VAL A 210 -21.46 -3.35 -8.45
CA VAL A 210 -22.20 -2.09 -8.55
C VAL A 210 -23.61 -2.42 -8.11
N ILE A 211 -24.08 -1.72 -7.09
CA ILE A 211 -25.42 -1.90 -6.52
C ILE A 211 -26.27 -0.74 -7.00
N ALA A 212 -27.41 -1.08 -7.61
CA ALA A 212 -28.39 -0.10 -8.06
C ALA A 212 -29.54 -0.04 -7.06
N GLY A 213 -29.94 1.17 -6.72
CA GLY A 213 -31.11 1.46 -5.91
C GLY A 213 -31.92 2.60 -6.49
N SER A 214 -33.08 2.83 -5.90
CA SER A 214 -33.93 3.97 -6.23
C SER A 214 -34.61 4.48 -4.97
N ALA A 215 -34.67 5.80 -4.81
CA ALA A 215 -35.40 6.47 -3.75
C ALA A 215 -36.43 7.42 -4.36
N LEU A 216 -37.60 7.55 -3.74
CA LEU A 216 -38.64 8.50 -4.17
C LEU A 216 -38.51 9.86 -3.48
N VAL A 217 -37.90 9.87 -2.30
CA VAL A 217 -37.66 11.04 -1.44
C VAL A 217 -36.19 11.03 -1.00
N PRO A 218 -35.64 12.16 -0.52
CA PRO A 218 -34.31 12.17 0.10
C PRO A 218 -34.21 11.05 1.15
N SER A 219 -33.20 10.19 0.98
CA SER A 219 -33.04 8.97 1.77
C SER A 219 -31.60 8.82 2.24
N THR A 220 -31.41 8.11 3.34
CA THR A 220 -30.10 7.65 3.79
C THR A 220 -29.89 6.22 3.32
N VAL A 221 -28.82 6.00 2.58
CA VAL A 221 -28.45 4.67 2.09
C VAL A 221 -27.25 4.18 2.86
N GLU A 222 -27.44 3.05 3.52
CA GLU A 222 -26.39 2.37 4.25
C GLU A 222 -25.96 1.09 3.52
N LEU A 223 -24.70 1.05 3.17
CA LEU A 223 -24.05 -0.13 2.61
C LEU A 223 -23.41 -0.92 3.75
N LEU A 224 -23.91 -2.13 3.97
CA LEU A 224 -23.39 -3.08 4.93
C LEU A 224 -22.63 -4.18 4.17
N ALA A 225 -21.31 -4.23 4.37
CA ALA A 225 -20.46 -5.28 3.84
C ALA A 225 -19.60 -5.87 4.95
N ALA A 226 -18.96 -7.02 4.69
CA ALA A 226 -18.00 -7.61 5.63
C ALA A 226 -16.82 -6.66 5.98
N SER A 227 -16.60 -5.63 5.17
CA SER A 227 -15.58 -4.58 5.34
C SER A 227 -15.99 -3.39 6.21
N GLY A 228 -17.27 -3.28 6.60
CA GLY A 228 -17.78 -2.16 7.40
C GLY A 228 -19.11 -1.59 6.89
N ARG A 229 -19.60 -0.56 7.60
CA ARG A 229 -20.81 0.20 7.27
C ARG A 229 -20.42 1.53 6.63
N GLN A 230 -21.03 1.87 5.51
CA GLN A 230 -20.89 3.17 4.85
C GLN A 230 -22.27 3.79 4.72
N SER A 231 -22.42 5.07 5.07
CA SER A 231 -23.67 5.81 4.96
C SER A 231 -23.52 6.93 3.95
N HIS A 232 -24.50 7.06 3.06
CA HIS A 232 -24.55 8.07 2.02
C HIS A 232 -25.96 8.68 1.98
N GLN A 233 -26.05 10.01 1.95
CA GLN A 233 -27.32 10.68 1.65
C GLN A 233 -27.54 10.67 0.14
N VAL A 234 -28.76 10.32 -0.27
CA VAL A 234 -29.15 10.23 -1.68
C VAL A 234 -30.40 11.07 -1.92
N GLY A 235 -30.38 11.84 -3.00
CA GLY A 235 -31.57 12.53 -3.46
C GLY A 235 -32.59 11.55 -4.08
N PRO A 236 -33.79 12.04 -4.41
CA PRO A 236 -34.77 11.30 -5.19
C PRO A 236 -34.19 10.83 -6.54
N GLY A 237 -34.60 9.65 -6.98
CA GLY A 237 -34.17 9.04 -8.24
C GLY A 237 -33.38 7.75 -8.09
N ARG A 238 -32.89 7.26 -9.23
CA ARG A 238 -32.01 6.09 -9.27
C ARG A 238 -30.60 6.46 -8.86
N PHE A 239 -29.94 5.55 -8.14
CA PHE A 239 -28.55 5.74 -7.77
C PHE A 239 -27.75 4.46 -7.92
N LEU A 240 -26.44 4.63 -8.14
CA LEU A 240 -25.47 3.55 -8.27
C LEU A 240 -24.38 3.74 -7.22
N ILE A 241 -24.01 2.66 -6.53
CA ILE A 241 -22.92 2.63 -5.56
C ILE A 241 -21.92 1.56 -5.96
N ASP A 242 -20.67 1.98 -6.18
CA ASP A 242 -19.54 1.07 -6.33
C ASP A 242 -19.15 0.52 -4.95
N ALA A 243 -19.06 -0.80 -4.81
CA ALA A 243 -18.73 -1.45 -3.54
C ALA A 243 -17.41 -2.23 -3.70
N PRO A 244 -16.23 -1.59 -3.56
CA PRO A 244 -14.96 -2.27 -3.78
C PRO A 244 -14.78 -3.39 -2.74
N PRO A 245 -14.61 -4.64 -3.19
CA PRO A 245 -14.52 -5.77 -2.27
C PRO A 245 -13.14 -5.78 -1.60
N THR A 246 -13.12 -5.99 -0.28
CA THR A 246 -11.87 -6.14 0.50
C THR A 246 -11.34 -7.58 0.49
N ILE A 247 -12.12 -8.52 -0.04
CA ILE A 247 -11.82 -9.94 -0.11
C ILE A 247 -11.95 -10.44 -1.55
N ASN A 248 -11.05 -11.35 -1.94
CA ASN A 248 -11.21 -12.16 -3.14
C ASN A 248 -12.16 -13.33 -2.83
N GLY A 249 -13.11 -13.61 -3.72
CA GLY A 249 -14.13 -14.65 -3.53
C GLY A 249 -15.55 -14.11 -3.46
N ALA A 250 -16.46 -15.00 -3.07
CA ALA A 250 -17.87 -14.74 -2.84
C ALA A 250 -18.07 -13.86 -1.61
N GLY A 251 -18.89 -12.83 -1.78
CA GLY A 251 -19.34 -11.95 -0.71
C GLY A 251 -20.80 -11.56 -0.93
N GLU A 252 -21.37 -10.92 0.07
CA GLU A 252 -22.69 -10.31 0.03
C GLU A 252 -22.54 -8.87 0.48
N VAL A 253 -23.24 -7.97 -0.19
CA VAL A 253 -23.44 -6.60 0.27
C VAL A 253 -24.93 -6.40 0.47
N THR A 254 -25.29 -5.87 1.63
CA THR A 254 -26.66 -5.50 1.97
C THR A 254 -26.77 -3.99 1.95
N MET A 255 -27.66 -3.47 1.13
CA MET A 255 -28.00 -2.06 1.07
C MET A 255 -29.29 -1.82 1.84
N VAL A 256 -29.27 -0.94 2.82
CA VAL A 256 -30.42 -0.51 3.60
C VAL A 256 -30.73 0.93 3.19
N ILE A 257 -31.92 1.16 2.65
CA ILE A 257 -32.40 2.49 2.26
C ILE A 257 -33.42 2.89 3.31
N GLU A 258 -33.14 3.94 4.06
CA GLU A 258 -34.05 4.56 5.01
C GLU A 258 -34.52 5.89 4.42
N ASP A 259 -35.83 6.02 4.20
CA ASP A 259 -36.40 7.27 3.69
C ASP A 259 -36.61 8.30 4.81
N ALA A 260 -36.92 9.55 4.42
CA ALA A 260 -37.19 10.63 5.37
C ALA A 260 -38.37 10.35 6.33
N THR A 261 -39.22 9.35 6.05
CA THR A 261 -40.34 8.94 6.91
C THR A 261 -39.97 7.86 7.92
N GLY A 262 -38.72 7.37 7.87
CA GLY A 262 -38.22 6.26 8.71
C GLY A 262 -38.58 4.87 8.17
N ALA A 263 -39.14 4.76 6.96
CA ALA A 263 -39.39 3.47 6.35
C ALA A 263 -38.10 2.90 5.76
N VAL A 264 -37.83 1.63 6.08
CA VAL A 264 -36.58 0.96 5.74
C VAL A 264 -36.81 -0.11 4.67
N ARG A 265 -35.97 -0.10 3.63
CA ARG A 265 -35.94 -1.11 2.56
C ARG A 265 -34.56 -1.75 2.47
N GLN A 266 -34.50 -3.08 2.53
CA GLN A 266 -33.25 -3.83 2.46
C GLN A 266 -33.11 -4.58 1.13
N LEU A 267 -31.98 -4.40 0.45
CA LEU A 267 -31.62 -5.05 -0.80
C LEU A 267 -30.27 -5.76 -0.62
N SER A 268 -30.26 -7.09 -0.67
CA SER A 268 -29.03 -7.88 -0.63
C SER A 268 -28.60 -8.28 -2.03
N GLN A 269 -27.33 -8.04 -2.38
CA GLN A 269 -26.72 -8.50 -3.63
C GLN A 269 -25.47 -9.33 -3.34
N SER A 270 -25.47 -10.58 -3.83
CA SER A 270 -24.28 -11.43 -3.82
C SER A 270 -23.34 -11.05 -4.97
N PHE A 271 -22.02 -11.16 -4.74
CA PHE A 271 -21.00 -10.91 -5.74
C PHE A 271 -19.83 -11.89 -5.60
N TYR A 272 -18.98 -11.98 -6.64
CA TYR A 272 -17.71 -12.70 -6.59
C TYR A 272 -16.58 -11.85 -7.16
N SER A 273 -15.59 -11.54 -6.32
CA SER A 273 -14.42 -10.75 -6.72
C SER A 273 -13.23 -11.64 -7.10
N SER A 274 -12.60 -11.35 -8.23
CA SER A 274 -11.36 -11.99 -8.68
C SER A 274 -10.33 -10.96 -9.14
N ALA A 275 -9.19 -10.89 -8.45
CA ALA A 275 -8.03 -10.11 -8.87
C ALA A 275 -7.35 -10.64 -10.15
N LYS A 276 -7.76 -11.80 -10.68
CA LYS A 276 -7.29 -12.26 -12.00
C LYS A 276 -8.05 -11.62 -13.16
N LEU A 277 -9.29 -11.17 -12.94
CA LEU A 277 -10.03 -10.40 -13.94
C LEU A 277 -9.46 -8.99 -14.05
N LEU A 278 -9.53 -8.45 -15.27
CA LEU A 278 -9.30 -7.05 -15.55
C LEU A 278 -10.66 -6.35 -15.70
N ARG A 279 -10.77 -5.13 -15.17
CA ARG A 279 -11.96 -4.30 -15.37
C ARG A 279 -12.19 -4.05 -16.88
N PRO A 280 -13.45 -3.85 -17.31
CA PRO A 280 -13.75 -3.66 -18.73
C PRO A 280 -12.87 -2.57 -19.37
N GLY A 281 -12.25 -2.89 -20.50
CA GLY A 281 -11.38 -1.98 -21.25
C GLY A 281 -9.97 -1.78 -20.69
N LEU A 282 -9.59 -2.44 -19.59
CA LEU A 282 -8.23 -2.37 -19.06
C LEU A 282 -7.31 -3.41 -19.75
N ASP A 283 -6.18 -2.94 -20.25
CA ASP A 283 -5.15 -3.76 -20.93
C ASP A 283 -3.94 -4.03 -20.02
N ASP A 284 -3.47 -5.28 -20.02
CA ASP A 284 -2.25 -5.74 -19.36
C ASP A 284 -1.35 -6.43 -20.39
N PHE A 285 -0.17 -5.86 -20.66
CA PHE A 285 0.75 -6.41 -21.67
C PHE A 285 2.20 -6.52 -21.20
N SER A 286 2.98 -7.34 -21.91
CA SER A 286 4.42 -7.51 -21.73
C SER A 286 5.06 -7.76 -23.08
N LEU A 287 6.10 -7.01 -23.42
CA LEU A 287 6.97 -7.26 -24.55
C LEU A 287 8.38 -7.52 -24.01
N GLU A 288 8.97 -8.63 -24.45
CA GLU A 288 10.19 -9.21 -23.89
C GLU A 288 11.10 -9.62 -25.05
N ALA A 289 12.36 -9.19 -25.02
CA ALA A 289 13.35 -9.62 -26.01
C ALA A 289 14.74 -9.68 -25.37
N GLY A 290 15.49 -10.75 -25.64
CA GLY A 290 16.83 -10.89 -25.08
C GLY A 290 17.43 -12.28 -25.26
N VAL A 291 18.40 -12.62 -24.41
CA VAL A 291 19.14 -13.89 -24.44
C VAL A 291 18.97 -14.64 -23.12
N LEU A 292 18.61 -15.92 -23.20
CA LEU A 292 18.32 -16.74 -22.04
C LEU A 292 19.53 -16.87 -21.11
N ARG A 293 19.34 -16.62 -19.82
CA ARG A 293 20.39 -16.74 -18.81
C ARG A 293 20.59 -18.21 -18.46
N ARG A 294 21.83 -18.70 -18.59
CA ARG A 294 22.23 -20.08 -18.24
C ARG A 294 23.17 -20.06 -17.03
N ARG A 295 23.28 -21.18 -16.32
CA ARG A 295 24.25 -21.36 -15.21
C ARG A 295 24.20 -20.22 -14.17
N PHE A 296 22.99 -19.80 -13.82
CA PHE A 296 22.74 -18.79 -12.80
C PHE A 296 23.34 -19.23 -11.46
N GLY A 297 24.01 -18.31 -10.76
CA GLY A 297 24.70 -18.61 -9.49
C GLY A 297 26.02 -19.38 -9.62
N THR A 298 26.40 -19.89 -10.79
CA THR A 298 27.69 -20.60 -10.97
C THR A 298 28.63 -19.94 -11.98
N ARG A 299 28.10 -19.20 -12.97
CA ARG A 299 28.92 -18.39 -13.90
C ARG A 299 28.31 -17.01 -14.12
N SER A 300 29.12 -15.95 -14.02
CA SER A 300 28.68 -14.55 -14.05
C SER A 300 28.02 -14.10 -15.37
N LEU A 301 28.49 -14.55 -16.53
CA LEU A 301 28.07 -14.04 -17.85
C LEU A 301 27.70 -15.15 -18.85
N ALA A 302 27.06 -16.21 -18.36
CA ALA A 302 26.60 -17.30 -19.21
C ALA A 302 25.20 -17.00 -19.80
N TYR A 303 25.16 -16.61 -21.07
CA TYR A 303 23.95 -16.40 -21.86
C TYR A 303 23.88 -17.41 -23.01
N GLY A 304 22.65 -17.74 -23.41
CA GLY A 304 22.36 -18.74 -24.43
C GLY A 304 21.54 -18.17 -25.58
N ASP A 305 20.48 -18.88 -25.94
CA ASP A 305 19.73 -18.58 -27.16
C ASP A 305 18.95 -17.27 -27.04
N PRO A 306 18.88 -16.48 -28.13
CA PRO A 306 18.00 -15.33 -28.20
C PRO A 306 16.54 -15.78 -28.25
N PHE A 307 15.66 -14.94 -27.73
CA PHE A 307 14.22 -15.13 -27.80
C PHE A 307 13.50 -13.78 -27.82
N ALA A 308 12.25 -13.82 -28.26
CA ALA A 308 11.28 -12.75 -28.12
C ALA A 308 9.96 -13.33 -27.63
N ALA A 309 9.23 -12.58 -26.82
CA ALA A 309 7.91 -12.95 -26.35
C ALA A 309 7.01 -11.71 -26.17
N GLY A 310 5.72 -11.93 -26.37
CA GLY A 310 4.67 -10.95 -26.17
C GLY A 310 3.49 -11.58 -25.46
N SER A 311 2.93 -10.90 -24.47
CA SER A 311 1.67 -11.29 -23.84
C SER A 311 0.75 -10.10 -23.73
N TRP A 312 -0.55 -10.33 -23.92
CA TRP A 312 -1.57 -9.31 -23.80
C TRP A 312 -2.83 -9.90 -23.17
N ARG A 313 -3.47 -9.17 -22.27
CA ARG A 313 -4.73 -9.51 -21.61
C ARG A 313 -5.62 -8.28 -21.58
N ARG A 314 -6.92 -8.46 -21.74
CA ARG A 314 -7.91 -7.39 -21.73
C ARG A 314 -9.18 -7.81 -21.02
N GLY A 315 -9.70 -6.92 -20.16
CA GLY A 315 -11.04 -7.06 -19.61
C GLY A 315 -12.08 -6.81 -20.69
N LEU A 316 -12.73 -7.86 -21.18
CA LEU A 316 -13.78 -7.76 -22.20
C LEU A 316 -15.13 -7.34 -21.62
N GLY A 317 -15.35 -7.64 -20.34
CA GLY A 317 -16.55 -7.27 -19.60
C GLY A 317 -16.35 -7.49 -18.10
N ARG A 318 -17.41 -7.30 -17.31
CA ARG A 318 -17.34 -7.41 -15.84
C ARG A 318 -17.04 -8.81 -15.32
N ARG A 319 -17.25 -9.83 -16.17
CA ARG A 319 -17.10 -11.25 -15.81
C ARG A 319 -16.11 -11.99 -16.69
N LEU A 320 -15.45 -11.32 -17.65
CA LEU A 320 -14.65 -11.98 -18.67
C LEU A 320 -13.37 -11.20 -18.98
N THR A 321 -12.23 -11.87 -18.87
CA THR A 321 -10.93 -11.38 -19.33
C THR A 321 -10.34 -12.41 -20.29
N ALA A 322 -9.95 -11.95 -21.47
CA ALA A 322 -9.25 -12.78 -22.44
C ALA A 322 -7.78 -12.37 -22.50
N GLY A 323 -6.91 -13.30 -22.88
CA GLY A 323 -5.51 -13.00 -23.12
C GLY A 323 -4.87 -13.96 -24.11
N ALA A 324 -3.73 -13.54 -24.62
CA ALA A 324 -2.91 -14.30 -25.54
C ALA A 324 -1.43 -14.15 -25.20
N ARG A 325 -0.64 -15.16 -25.57
CA ARG A 325 0.82 -15.12 -25.51
C ARG A 325 1.41 -15.73 -26.76
N VAL A 326 2.47 -15.10 -27.24
CA VAL A 326 3.37 -15.63 -28.27
C VAL A 326 4.80 -15.57 -27.78
N GLU A 327 5.59 -16.60 -28.08
CA GLU A 327 7.02 -16.61 -27.78
C GLU A 327 7.77 -17.43 -28.83
N ALA A 328 8.98 -16.98 -29.15
CA ALA A 328 9.83 -17.60 -30.15
C ALA A 328 11.30 -17.52 -29.73
N SER A 329 12.02 -18.62 -29.94
CA SER A 329 13.47 -18.72 -29.85
C SER A 329 13.98 -19.55 -31.03
N ARG A 330 15.30 -19.73 -31.14
CA ARG A 330 15.89 -20.62 -32.16
C ARG A 330 15.39 -22.06 -32.10
N ALA A 331 14.97 -22.52 -30.92
CA ALA A 331 14.65 -23.93 -30.68
C ALA A 331 13.14 -24.21 -30.55
N ASN A 332 12.32 -23.18 -30.32
CA ASN A 332 10.90 -23.35 -30.02
C ASN A 332 10.09 -22.09 -30.38
N ALA A 333 8.89 -22.29 -30.93
CA ALA A 333 7.87 -21.27 -31.03
C ALA A 333 6.60 -21.75 -30.33
N MET A 334 5.90 -20.87 -29.62
CA MET A 334 4.66 -21.18 -28.90
C MET A 334 3.67 -20.03 -29.01
N ALA A 335 2.40 -20.38 -29.18
CA ALA A 335 1.29 -19.45 -29.11
C ALA A 335 0.18 -20.04 -28.24
N GLY A 336 -0.51 -19.21 -27.47
CA GLY A 336 -1.60 -19.65 -26.63
C GLY A 336 -2.59 -18.55 -26.29
N VAL A 337 -3.77 -18.97 -25.87
CA VAL A 337 -4.87 -18.14 -25.39
C VAL A 337 -5.29 -18.53 -23.97
N THR A 338 -5.78 -17.57 -23.21
CA THR A 338 -6.32 -17.77 -21.88
C THR A 338 -7.63 -17.00 -21.73
N LEU A 339 -8.57 -17.59 -20.99
CA LEU A 339 -9.85 -17.01 -20.66
C LEU A 339 -10.04 -17.14 -19.16
N VAL A 340 -10.29 -16.03 -18.48
CA VAL A 340 -10.65 -15.99 -17.07
C VAL A 340 -12.07 -15.45 -16.97
N SER A 341 -12.92 -16.14 -16.23
CA SER A 341 -14.33 -15.79 -16.10
C SER A 341 -14.84 -15.97 -14.67
N THR A 342 -15.83 -15.16 -14.28
CA THR A 342 -16.64 -15.37 -13.08
C THR A 342 -18.09 -15.68 -13.44
N PRO A 343 -18.39 -16.90 -13.93
CA PRO A 343 -19.75 -17.25 -14.34
C PRO A 343 -20.74 -17.08 -13.18
N PHE A 344 -21.81 -16.35 -13.44
CA PHE A 344 -22.91 -16.07 -12.50
C PHE A 344 -22.46 -15.51 -11.13
N ASP A 345 -21.29 -14.87 -11.06
CA ASP A 345 -20.70 -14.36 -9.80
C ASP A 345 -20.65 -15.44 -8.68
N LEU A 346 -20.38 -16.69 -9.06
CA LEU A 346 -20.37 -17.84 -8.13
C LEU A 346 -18.96 -18.36 -7.83
N ALA A 347 -18.12 -18.39 -8.86
CA ALA A 347 -16.77 -18.95 -8.82
C ALA A 347 -15.91 -18.30 -9.90
N GLU A 348 -14.59 -18.43 -9.78
CA GLU A 348 -13.63 -18.11 -10.83
C GLU A 348 -13.28 -19.38 -11.61
N VAL A 349 -13.33 -19.29 -12.94
CA VAL A 349 -12.90 -20.33 -13.87
C VAL A 349 -11.84 -19.74 -14.80
N ALA A 350 -10.73 -20.46 -14.98
CA ALA A 350 -9.71 -20.08 -15.96
C ALA A 350 -9.39 -21.26 -16.88
N LEU A 351 -9.39 -20.99 -18.18
CA LEU A 351 -9.04 -21.95 -19.23
C LEU A 351 -7.87 -21.40 -20.02
N THR A 352 -6.81 -22.18 -20.16
CA THR A 352 -5.66 -21.83 -21.00
C THR A 352 -5.41 -22.94 -22.00
N ALA A 353 -5.14 -22.59 -23.24
CA ALA A 353 -4.73 -23.51 -24.30
C ALA A 353 -3.52 -22.93 -25.04
N ALA A 354 -2.56 -23.78 -25.37
CA ALA A 354 -1.34 -23.38 -26.08
C ALA A 354 -0.86 -24.48 -27.02
N ALA A 355 -0.21 -24.07 -28.11
CA ALA A 355 0.46 -24.94 -29.05
C ALA A 355 1.90 -24.48 -29.26
N SER A 356 2.82 -25.43 -29.43
CA SER A 356 4.23 -25.14 -29.70
C SER A 356 4.76 -25.97 -30.87
N ARG A 357 5.81 -25.49 -31.51
CA ARG A 357 6.58 -26.22 -32.53
C ARG A 357 8.07 -26.12 -32.19
N ASN A 358 8.73 -27.27 -32.16
CA ASN A 358 10.16 -27.41 -31.89
C ASN A 358 10.72 -28.65 -32.61
N ALA A 359 11.97 -29.01 -32.31
CA ALA A 359 12.65 -30.17 -32.89
C ALA A 359 11.95 -31.52 -32.65
N LEU A 360 11.08 -31.63 -31.63
CA LEU A 360 10.27 -32.83 -31.35
C LEU A 360 8.92 -32.83 -32.10
N GLY A 361 8.63 -31.79 -32.89
CA GLY A 361 7.37 -31.64 -33.63
C GLY A 361 6.39 -30.68 -32.98
N ALA A 362 5.09 -30.92 -33.21
CA ALA A 362 4.01 -30.08 -32.69
C ALA A 362 3.54 -30.57 -31.31
N GLY A 363 3.49 -29.64 -30.36
CA GLY A 363 3.03 -29.87 -29.00
C GLY A 363 1.81 -29.04 -28.63
N ARG A 364 1.06 -29.49 -27.64
CA ARG A 364 -0.15 -28.83 -27.12
C ARG A 364 -0.17 -28.88 -25.60
N GLN A 365 -0.70 -27.84 -24.97
CA GLN A 365 -0.98 -27.80 -23.55
C GLN A 365 -2.36 -27.18 -23.33
N TRP A 366 -3.06 -27.70 -22.33
CA TRP A 366 -4.23 -27.02 -21.78
C TRP A 366 -4.23 -27.08 -20.26
N ARG A 367 -4.88 -26.09 -19.66
CA ARG A 367 -5.06 -25.96 -18.22
C ARG A 367 -6.47 -25.49 -17.94
N ALA A 368 -7.14 -26.17 -17.02
CA ALA A 368 -8.41 -25.74 -16.46
C ALA A 368 -8.20 -25.46 -14.97
N GLN A 369 -8.70 -24.32 -14.51
CA GLN A 369 -8.66 -23.93 -13.11
C GLN A 369 -10.04 -23.52 -12.65
N PHE A 370 -10.35 -23.87 -11.41
CA PHE A 370 -11.57 -23.51 -10.72
C PHE A 370 -11.19 -23.01 -9.33
N GLN A 371 -11.80 -21.91 -8.91
CA GLN A 371 -11.66 -21.41 -7.56
C GLN A 371 -13.01 -20.88 -7.09
N ARG A 372 -13.47 -21.35 -5.93
CA ARG A 372 -14.60 -20.79 -5.20
C ARG A 372 -14.17 -20.56 -3.76
N ARG A 373 -14.07 -19.30 -3.37
CA ARG A 373 -13.84 -18.92 -1.97
C ARG A 373 -15.11 -18.27 -1.44
N GLY A 374 -15.58 -18.65 -0.26
CA GLY A 374 -16.72 -18.02 0.42
C GLY A 374 -16.50 -17.95 1.93
N ARG A 375 -17.52 -17.54 2.68
CA ARG A 375 -17.40 -17.26 4.13
C ARG A 375 -17.02 -18.47 4.99
N ARG A 376 -17.56 -19.66 4.68
CA ARG A 376 -17.38 -20.89 5.47
C ARG A 376 -16.45 -21.92 4.83
N GLY A 377 -15.91 -21.62 3.65
CA GLY A 377 -15.02 -22.55 2.98
C GLY A 377 -14.49 -22.05 1.64
N ALA A 378 -13.45 -22.72 1.17
CA ALA A 378 -12.83 -22.46 -0.10
C ALA A 378 -12.48 -23.77 -0.81
N LEU A 379 -12.63 -23.79 -2.13
CA LEU A 379 -12.24 -24.86 -3.01
C LEU A 379 -11.40 -24.27 -4.15
N THR A 380 -10.21 -24.81 -4.37
CA THR A 380 -9.38 -24.49 -5.53
C THR A 380 -9.00 -25.80 -6.21
N ALA A 381 -9.10 -25.86 -7.53
CA ALA A 381 -8.67 -27.00 -8.32
C ALA A 381 -7.98 -26.52 -9.61
N SER A 382 -6.92 -27.19 -10.02
CA SER A 382 -6.19 -26.92 -11.25
C SER A 382 -5.78 -28.24 -11.88
N TYR A 383 -6.18 -28.45 -13.12
CA TYR A 383 -5.73 -29.58 -13.93
C TYR A 383 -4.96 -29.06 -15.14
N ARG A 384 -3.74 -29.58 -15.34
CA ARG A 384 -2.90 -29.27 -16.49
C ARG A 384 -2.52 -30.55 -17.21
N ARG A 385 -2.62 -30.51 -18.54
CA ARG A 385 -2.10 -31.55 -19.42
C ARG A 385 -1.27 -30.94 -20.52
N SER A 386 -0.06 -31.44 -20.72
CA SER A 386 0.79 -31.08 -21.85
C SER A 386 1.21 -32.32 -22.61
N SER A 387 1.29 -32.24 -23.93
CA SER A 387 1.84 -33.31 -24.76
C SER A 387 3.36 -33.40 -24.61
N ALA A 388 3.89 -34.55 -25.04
CA ALA A 388 5.31 -34.84 -25.18
C ALA A 388 6.14 -33.73 -25.85
N ALA A 389 5.71 -33.30 -27.03
CA ALA A 389 6.42 -32.32 -27.84
C ALA A 389 6.10 -30.85 -27.44
N PHE A 390 5.28 -30.63 -26.40
CA PHE A 390 5.02 -29.26 -25.96
C PHE A 390 6.28 -28.71 -25.29
N ALA A 391 6.69 -27.50 -25.64
CA ALA A 391 7.80 -26.82 -24.98
C ALA A 391 7.58 -25.30 -25.00
N GLN A 392 8.21 -24.65 -24.03
CA GLN A 392 8.20 -23.20 -23.89
C GLN A 392 9.63 -22.66 -23.94
N VAL A 393 9.75 -21.36 -24.19
CA VAL A 393 11.04 -20.68 -24.17
C VAL A 393 11.69 -20.85 -22.80
N GLY A 394 12.97 -21.26 -22.79
CA GLY A 394 13.75 -21.52 -21.58
C GLY A 394 13.58 -22.92 -21.00
N GLU A 395 12.69 -23.76 -21.55
CA GLU A 395 12.68 -25.19 -21.25
C GLU A 395 13.75 -25.93 -22.04
N VAL A 396 14.50 -26.80 -21.36
CA VAL A 396 15.50 -27.64 -22.02
C VAL A 396 14.78 -28.77 -22.75
N ILE A 397 14.63 -28.64 -24.07
CA ILE A 397 13.91 -29.61 -24.91
C ILE A 397 14.52 -31.01 -24.81
N ALA A 398 15.85 -31.13 -24.68
CA ALA A 398 16.54 -32.40 -24.48
C ALA A 398 16.16 -33.12 -23.16
N ALA A 399 15.65 -32.38 -22.17
CA ALA A 399 15.11 -32.94 -20.93
C ALA A 399 13.66 -33.46 -21.08
N ARG A 400 12.94 -33.08 -22.16
CA ARG A 400 11.55 -33.46 -22.45
C ARG A 400 11.46 -34.55 -23.54
N ARG A 401 12.25 -35.63 -23.44
CA ARG A 401 12.25 -36.76 -24.38
C ARG A 401 10.87 -37.46 -24.53
N GLY A 402 9.91 -36.85 -25.23
CA GLY A 402 8.77 -37.56 -25.80
C GLY A 402 7.59 -37.91 -24.89
N HIS A 403 7.43 -37.34 -23.68
CA HIS A 403 6.31 -37.72 -22.79
C HIS A 403 5.50 -36.54 -22.24
N GLY A 404 4.18 -36.69 -22.27
CA GLY A 404 3.26 -35.67 -21.75
C GLY A 404 3.31 -35.55 -20.23
N ARG A 405 2.89 -34.39 -19.73
CA ARG A 405 2.76 -34.10 -18.29
C ARG A 405 1.30 -34.01 -17.91
N HIS A 406 0.95 -34.60 -16.77
CA HIS A 406 -0.35 -34.45 -16.15
C HIS A 406 -0.16 -33.97 -14.72
N GLU A 407 -0.91 -32.94 -14.34
CA GLU A 407 -0.83 -32.37 -13.00
C GLU A 407 -2.21 -31.95 -12.54
N LEU A 408 -2.66 -32.58 -11.44
CA LEU A 408 -3.84 -32.20 -10.69
C LEU A 408 -3.39 -31.60 -9.36
N SER A 409 -3.87 -30.41 -9.03
CA SER A 409 -3.79 -29.86 -7.69
C SER A 409 -5.17 -29.41 -7.24
N ALA A 410 -5.57 -29.79 -6.03
CA ALA A 410 -6.84 -29.40 -5.45
C ALA A 410 -6.70 -29.14 -3.95
N THR A 411 -7.30 -28.07 -3.45
CA THR A 411 -7.36 -27.74 -2.04
C THR A 411 -8.79 -27.37 -1.66
N ALA A 412 -9.27 -27.92 -0.55
CA ALA A 412 -10.58 -27.61 0.02
C ALA A 412 -10.39 -27.27 1.50
N GLY A 413 -11.02 -26.21 1.98
CA GLY A 413 -11.00 -25.80 3.38
C GLY A 413 -12.41 -25.46 3.85
N LEU A 414 -12.75 -25.84 5.07
CA LEU A 414 -14.02 -25.56 5.72
C LEU A 414 -13.77 -25.01 7.12
N THR A 415 -14.31 -23.82 7.37
CA THR A 415 -14.29 -23.19 8.70
C THR A 415 -15.50 -23.70 9.49
N LEU A 416 -15.23 -24.44 10.57
CA LEU A 416 -16.20 -24.95 11.52
C LEU A 416 -16.29 -24.00 12.74
N PRO A 417 -17.36 -24.07 13.56
CA PRO A 417 -17.49 -23.22 14.75
C PRO A 417 -16.36 -23.37 15.78
N ARG A 418 -15.69 -24.53 15.80
CA ARG A 418 -14.62 -24.87 16.75
C ARG A 418 -13.30 -25.23 16.07
N GLY A 419 -13.07 -24.80 14.83
CA GLY A 419 -11.81 -25.08 14.13
C GLY A 419 -11.90 -24.99 12.61
N GLU A 420 -10.85 -25.38 11.91
CA GLU A 420 -10.80 -25.43 10.45
C GLU A 420 -10.35 -26.82 10.01
N VAL A 421 -11.05 -27.40 9.03
CA VAL A 421 -10.63 -28.63 8.35
C VAL A 421 -10.15 -28.27 6.95
N SER A 422 -9.02 -28.79 6.53
CA SER A 422 -8.51 -28.61 5.18
C SER A 422 -8.00 -29.91 4.55
N LEU A 423 -8.24 -30.06 3.26
CA LEU A 423 -7.80 -31.16 2.42
C LEU A 423 -6.95 -30.58 1.28
N ALA A 424 -5.76 -31.12 1.07
CA ALA A 424 -4.89 -30.79 -0.05
C ALA A 424 -4.51 -32.05 -0.81
N LEU A 425 -4.62 -31.99 -2.14
CA LEU A 425 -4.32 -33.07 -3.07
C LEU A 425 -3.42 -32.52 -4.18
N VAL A 426 -2.31 -33.22 -4.44
CA VAL A 426 -1.45 -32.99 -5.60
C VAL A 426 -1.14 -34.35 -6.22
N ASP A 427 -1.34 -34.49 -7.53
CA ASP A 427 -0.91 -35.63 -8.33
C ASP A 427 -0.23 -35.10 -9.59
N ALA A 428 1.09 -35.21 -9.65
CA ALA A 428 1.91 -34.80 -10.78
C ALA A 428 2.66 -36.00 -11.31
N ARG A 429 2.52 -36.32 -12.60
CA ARG A 429 3.19 -37.47 -13.24
C ARG A 429 4.13 -36.99 -14.34
N LEU A 430 5.34 -37.56 -14.36
CA LEU A 430 6.44 -37.23 -15.25
C LEU A 430 7.05 -38.49 -15.88
N ARG A 431 7.78 -38.27 -16.98
CA ARG A 431 8.85 -39.03 -17.68
C ARG A 431 8.80 -40.57 -17.80
N ASP A 432 8.49 -41.31 -16.75
CA ASP A 432 8.88 -42.72 -16.56
C ASP A 432 7.89 -43.48 -15.64
N GLY A 433 6.69 -42.92 -15.46
CA GLY A 433 5.75 -43.38 -14.44
C GLY A 433 6.10 -42.88 -13.04
N THR A 434 7.21 -42.13 -12.89
CA THR A 434 7.47 -41.41 -11.65
C THR A 434 6.48 -40.27 -11.50
N GLY A 435 5.91 -40.19 -10.32
CA GLY A 435 4.96 -39.17 -9.98
C GLY A 435 5.17 -38.72 -8.54
N PHE A 436 4.74 -37.50 -8.30
CA PHE A 436 4.58 -36.98 -6.96
C PHE A 436 3.10 -36.95 -6.65
N GLN A 437 2.70 -37.71 -5.63
CA GLN A 437 1.39 -37.62 -5.04
C GLN A 437 1.53 -37.10 -3.63
N LEU A 438 0.71 -36.13 -3.25
CA LEU A 438 0.60 -35.63 -1.89
C LEU A 438 -0.87 -35.49 -1.54
N ARG A 439 -1.25 -36.04 -0.40
CA ARG A 439 -2.59 -35.92 0.17
C ARG A 439 -2.43 -35.53 1.61
N THR A 440 -3.00 -34.40 1.99
CA THR A 440 -2.93 -33.89 3.36
C THR A 440 -4.33 -33.59 3.84
N LEU A 441 -4.72 -34.14 4.97
CA LEU A 441 -5.90 -33.75 5.72
C LEU A 441 -5.43 -33.09 7.01
N SER A 442 -5.87 -31.87 7.28
CA SER A 442 -5.48 -31.08 8.44
C SER A 442 -6.69 -30.57 9.21
N TYR A 443 -6.52 -30.45 10.53
CA TYR A 443 -7.47 -29.84 11.43
C TYR A 443 -6.75 -28.88 12.37
N SER A 444 -7.25 -27.66 12.51
CA SER A 444 -6.72 -26.67 13.45
C SER A 444 -7.82 -26.13 14.36
N VAL A 445 -7.49 -25.84 15.61
CA VAL A 445 -8.41 -25.21 16.57
C VAL A 445 -7.64 -24.36 17.56
N THR A 446 -8.23 -23.21 17.93
CA THR A 446 -7.76 -22.40 19.05
C THR A 446 -8.71 -22.58 20.24
N LEU A 447 -8.21 -23.19 21.31
CA LEU A 447 -8.93 -23.41 22.57
C LEU A 447 -8.40 -22.42 23.62
N ARG A 448 -9.12 -21.32 23.84
CA ARG A 448 -8.68 -20.20 24.72
C ARG A 448 -7.33 -19.63 24.27
N ASN A 449 -6.23 -20.06 24.91
CA ASN A 449 -4.85 -19.66 24.63
C ASN A 449 -3.98 -20.83 24.13
N LEU A 450 -4.57 -21.97 23.76
CA LEU A 450 -3.86 -23.10 23.18
C LEU A 450 -4.28 -23.29 21.72
N TYR A 451 -3.32 -23.22 20.81
CA TYR A 451 -3.52 -23.57 19.41
C TYR A 451 -3.10 -25.02 19.19
N LEU A 452 -3.98 -25.82 18.59
CA LEU A 452 -3.75 -27.20 18.21
C LEU A 452 -3.85 -27.31 16.69
N TYR A 453 -2.87 -27.97 16.07
CA TYR A 453 -2.88 -28.34 14.66
C TYR A 453 -2.52 -29.82 14.52
N ALA A 454 -3.37 -30.57 13.85
CA ALA A 454 -3.12 -31.98 13.53
C ALA A 454 -3.21 -32.17 12.02
N SER A 455 -2.34 -33.00 11.44
CA SER A 455 -2.45 -33.37 10.03
C SER A 455 -2.02 -34.79 9.74
N LEU A 456 -2.73 -35.40 8.80
CA LEU A 456 -2.43 -36.69 8.19
C LEU A 456 -1.91 -36.43 6.79
N ARG A 457 -0.68 -36.86 6.52
CA ARG A 457 -0.03 -36.74 5.22
C ARG A 457 0.19 -38.13 4.62
N SER A 458 -0.15 -38.29 3.36
CA SER A 458 0.32 -39.41 2.54
C SER A 458 0.98 -38.86 1.30
N SER A 459 2.24 -39.24 1.09
CA SER A 459 3.00 -38.91 -0.10
C SER A 459 3.48 -40.15 -0.82
N ARG A 460 3.52 -40.08 -2.15
CA ARG A 460 4.20 -41.06 -2.98
C ARG A 460 5.17 -40.33 -3.88
N PHE A 461 6.42 -40.76 -3.86
CA PHE A 461 7.48 -40.29 -4.74
C PHE A 461 8.02 -41.47 -5.53
N ALA A 462 8.88 -41.20 -6.51
CA ALA A 462 9.61 -42.23 -7.27
C ALA A 462 10.32 -43.27 -6.38
N GLN A 463 10.79 -42.85 -5.20
CA GLN A 463 11.62 -43.66 -4.30
C GLN A 463 10.84 -44.36 -3.17
N GLY A 464 9.51 -44.17 -3.07
CA GLY A 464 8.73 -44.83 -2.03
C GLY A 464 7.40 -44.16 -1.67
N LYS A 465 6.62 -44.87 -0.84
CA LYS A 465 5.38 -44.37 -0.24
C LYS A 465 5.65 -44.00 1.20
N ASP A 466 5.02 -42.94 1.64
CA ASP A 466 5.28 -42.35 2.93
C ASP A 466 3.97 -41.84 3.55
N LYS A 467 3.80 -42.09 4.84
CA LYS A 467 2.64 -41.68 5.62
C LYS A 467 3.15 -41.02 6.90
N GLY A 468 2.60 -39.87 7.22
CA GLY A 468 2.96 -39.10 8.39
C GLY A 468 1.73 -38.62 9.13
N PHE A 469 1.83 -38.62 10.46
CA PHE A 469 0.97 -37.84 11.32
C PHE A 469 1.83 -36.73 11.92
N PHE A 470 1.31 -35.51 11.90
CA PHE A 470 1.92 -34.34 12.52
C PHE A 470 0.94 -33.75 13.53
N LEU A 471 1.38 -33.54 14.76
CA LEU A 471 0.66 -32.83 15.80
C LEU A 471 1.51 -31.63 16.23
N SER A 472 0.89 -30.47 16.40
CA SER A 472 1.51 -29.28 16.97
C SER A 472 0.56 -28.64 17.98
N LEU A 473 1.11 -28.33 19.14
CA LEU A 473 0.46 -27.62 20.23
C LEU A 473 1.29 -26.36 20.50
N SER A 474 0.71 -25.17 20.45
CA SER A 474 1.42 -23.93 20.76
C SER A 474 0.62 -23.04 21.67
N ARG A 475 1.28 -22.46 22.67
CA ARG A 475 0.70 -21.57 23.67
C ARG A 475 1.50 -20.27 23.73
N PRO A 476 0.88 -19.09 23.53
CA PRO A 476 1.53 -17.83 23.82
C PRO A 476 1.76 -17.68 25.34
N LEU A 477 2.93 -17.16 25.69
CA LEU A 477 3.40 -16.88 27.04
C LEU A 477 3.58 -15.36 27.19
N GLY A 478 2.55 -14.69 27.69
CA GLY A 478 2.50 -13.22 27.73
C GLY A 478 2.39 -12.61 26.32
N SER A 479 2.89 -11.39 26.14
CA SER A 479 2.78 -10.63 24.89
C SER A 479 3.85 -10.98 23.85
N ARG A 480 4.95 -11.63 24.26
CA ARG A 480 6.14 -11.83 23.41
C ARG A 480 6.74 -13.23 23.44
N GLY A 481 6.33 -14.08 24.39
CA GLY A 481 6.80 -15.46 24.48
C GLY A 481 5.84 -16.44 23.81
N SER A 482 6.35 -17.60 23.38
CA SER A 482 5.51 -18.76 23.06
C SER A 482 6.24 -20.05 23.33
N ALA A 483 5.52 -21.05 23.82
CA ALA A 483 5.99 -22.42 23.92
C ALA A 483 5.22 -23.29 22.92
N ALA A 484 5.91 -24.25 22.30
CA ALA A 484 5.29 -25.20 21.41
C ALA A 484 5.84 -26.61 21.62
N PHE A 485 4.98 -27.58 21.37
CA PHE A 485 5.30 -29.00 21.28
C PHE A 485 4.86 -29.49 19.90
N SER A 486 5.68 -30.28 19.24
CA SER A 486 5.30 -30.93 17.99
C SER A 486 5.77 -32.38 17.95
N ALA A 487 5.01 -33.22 17.27
CA ALA A 487 5.31 -34.63 17.07
C ALA A 487 5.13 -34.98 15.59
N GLU A 488 6.18 -35.51 14.96
CA GLU A 488 6.15 -36.01 13.58
C GLU A 488 6.99 -37.28 13.47
N ARG A 489 6.43 -38.40 13.01
CA ARG A 489 7.19 -39.65 12.72
C ARG A 489 8.09 -40.15 13.88
N GLY A 490 7.61 -40.04 15.11
CA GLY A 490 8.37 -40.42 16.30
C GLY A 490 9.51 -39.47 16.66
N GLN A 491 9.57 -38.29 16.02
CA GLN A 491 10.33 -37.14 16.47
C GLN A 491 9.42 -36.23 17.29
N PHE A 492 9.88 -35.85 18.48
CA PHE A 492 9.19 -34.96 19.41
C PHE A 492 10.04 -33.73 19.63
N THR A 493 9.50 -32.55 19.33
CA THR A 493 10.21 -31.27 19.50
C THR A 493 9.44 -30.39 20.46
N THR A 494 10.12 -29.96 21.53
CA THR A 494 9.65 -28.93 22.45
C THR A 494 10.47 -27.67 22.23
N SER A 495 9.81 -26.52 22.08
CA SER A 495 10.48 -25.25 21.79
C SER A 495 9.91 -24.10 22.61
N PHE A 496 10.78 -23.17 22.95
CA PHE A 496 10.46 -21.87 23.51
C PHE A 496 11.05 -20.78 22.62
N GLN A 497 10.31 -19.69 22.43
CA GLN A 497 10.82 -18.51 21.74
C GLN A 497 10.25 -17.25 22.37
N HIS A 498 11.04 -16.17 22.31
CA HIS A 498 10.68 -14.83 22.75
C HIS A 498 10.98 -13.85 21.61
N SER A 499 9.96 -13.13 21.15
CA SER A 499 10.07 -12.21 20.02
C SER A 499 10.52 -10.82 20.47
N ALA A 500 11.36 -10.17 19.65
CA ALA A 500 11.73 -8.77 19.85
C ALA A 500 10.53 -7.82 19.63
N PRO A 501 10.51 -6.65 20.30
CA PRO A 501 9.62 -5.53 19.95
C PRO A 501 9.73 -5.07 18.48
N SER A 502 8.74 -4.29 18.03
CA SER A 502 8.67 -3.79 16.64
C SER A 502 9.68 -2.69 16.31
N ASP A 503 10.22 -2.02 17.32
CA ASP A 503 11.25 -0.98 17.24
C ASP A 503 12.68 -1.54 17.37
N GLY A 504 12.82 -2.87 17.43
CA GLY A 504 14.11 -3.55 17.56
C GLY A 504 14.24 -4.28 18.89
N GLY A 505 15.39 -4.92 19.10
CA GLY A 505 15.67 -5.70 20.31
C GLY A 505 16.04 -7.16 20.02
N LEU A 506 15.99 -7.99 21.05
CA LEU A 506 16.48 -9.36 21.00
C LEU A 506 15.33 -10.36 20.81
N ASN A 507 15.42 -11.18 19.76
CA ASN A 507 14.65 -12.40 19.59
C ASN A 507 15.54 -13.59 19.97
N TYR A 508 15.02 -14.52 20.77
CA TYR A 508 15.78 -15.69 21.16
C TYR A 508 14.88 -16.89 21.38
N GLY A 509 15.44 -18.07 21.19
CA GLY A 509 14.69 -19.30 21.39
C GLY A 509 15.59 -20.50 21.55
N ALA A 510 14.99 -21.56 22.10
CA ALA A 510 15.63 -22.85 22.27
C ALA A 510 14.64 -23.96 21.92
N ALA A 511 15.14 -25.05 21.36
CA ALA A 511 14.36 -26.25 21.11
C ALA A 511 15.15 -27.50 21.44
N ALA A 512 14.45 -28.48 22.00
CA ALA A 512 14.93 -29.84 22.24
C ALA A 512 14.11 -30.80 21.38
N THR A 513 14.80 -31.63 20.62
CA THR A 513 14.21 -32.60 19.70
C THR A 513 14.72 -33.98 20.04
N ARG A 514 13.80 -34.93 20.28
CA ARG A 514 14.11 -36.34 20.51
C ARG A 514 13.53 -37.18 19.37
N GLY A 515 14.35 -38.03 18.75
CA GLY A 515 13.90 -38.89 17.66
C GLY A 515 14.89 -40.02 17.34
N ARG A 516 14.67 -40.75 16.25
CA ARG A 516 15.50 -41.91 15.86
C ARG A 516 16.97 -41.57 15.57
N GLY A 517 17.26 -40.31 15.21
CA GLY A 517 18.62 -39.81 15.00
C GLY A 517 19.34 -39.33 16.26
N GLY A 518 18.78 -39.60 17.44
CA GLY A 518 19.25 -39.12 18.74
C GLY A 518 18.72 -37.73 19.10
N ASP A 519 19.19 -37.21 20.24
CA ASP A 519 18.72 -35.96 20.82
C ASP A 519 19.45 -34.76 20.20
N ARG A 520 18.69 -33.75 19.80
CA ARG A 520 19.20 -32.49 19.25
C ARG A 520 18.73 -31.31 20.10
N PHE A 521 19.65 -30.45 20.48
CA PHE A 521 19.38 -29.21 21.20
C PHE A 521 19.86 -28.04 20.36
N ASN A 522 18.99 -27.09 20.06
CA ASN A 522 19.37 -25.90 19.32
C ASN A 522 18.90 -24.64 20.04
N GLY A 523 19.71 -23.59 19.95
CA GLY A 523 19.42 -22.27 20.46
C GLY A 523 19.77 -21.21 19.43
N TYR A 524 19.06 -20.08 19.46
CA TYR A 524 19.37 -18.94 18.61
C TYR A 524 19.15 -17.62 19.34
N LEU A 525 19.87 -16.60 18.89
CA LEU A 525 19.81 -15.20 19.31
C LEU A 525 19.83 -14.33 18.05
N ILE A 526 18.84 -13.46 17.90
CA ILE A 526 18.71 -12.52 16.78
C ILE A 526 18.58 -11.12 17.38
N ALA A 527 19.59 -10.28 17.20
CA ALA A 527 19.57 -8.88 17.60
C ALA A 527 19.13 -8.02 16.41
N ARG A 528 17.96 -7.38 16.53
CA ARG A 528 17.38 -6.50 15.50
C ARG A 528 17.62 -5.03 15.81
N GLY A 529 18.01 -4.25 14.81
CA GLY A 529 18.26 -2.82 14.97
C GLY A 529 18.13 -2.00 13.70
N ALA A 530 18.27 -0.68 13.83
CA ALA A 530 18.17 0.25 12.70
C ALA A 530 19.22 0.03 11.60
N ALA A 531 20.35 -0.61 11.94
CA ALA A 531 21.45 -0.88 11.02
C ALA A 531 21.39 -2.27 10.35
N GLY A 532 20.33 -3.06 10.63
CA GLY A 532 20.21 -4.46 10.22
C GLY A 532 20.10 -5.41 11.41
N ASP A 533 20.06 -6.71 11.13
CA ASP A 533 20.00 -7.73 12.18
C ASP A 533 21.22 -8.66 12.15
N LEU A 534 21.54 -9.19 13.33
CA LEU A 534 22.60 -10.15 13.58
C LEU A 534 21.99 -11.40 14.21
N GLU A 535 22.24 -12.56 13.62
CA GLU A 535 21.77 -13.86 14.09
C GLU A 535 22.95 -14.75 14.48
N LEU A 536 22.84 -15.40 15.64
CA LEU A 536 23.73 -16.43 16.12
C LEU A 536 22.90 -17.66 16.48
N GLN A 537 23.31 -18.83 16.00
CA GLN A 537 22.64 -20.10 16.23
C GLN A 537 23.67 -21.17 16.56
N ALA A 538 23.34 -22.03 17.52
CA ALA A 538 24.10 -23.22 17.85
C ALA A 538 23.16 -24.43 17.92
N ALA A 539 23.58 -25.57 17.39
CA ALA A 539 22.85 -26.81 17.47
C ALA A 539 23.78 -27.97 17.82
N ARG A 540 23.54 -28.63 18.95
CA ARG A 540 24.21 -29.87 19.34
C ARG A 540 23.38 -31.05 18.88
N SER A 541 24.02 -32.01 18.22
CA SER A 541 23.45 -33.31 17.85
C SER A 541 24.45 -34.43 18.16
N PRO A 542 24.09 -35.72 17.98
CA PRO A 542 25.05 -36.81 18.11
C PRO A 542 26.21 -36.75 17.11
N HIS A 543 26.07 -35.98 16.03
CA HIS A 543 27.08 -35.84 14.97
C HIS A 543 28.03 -34.65 15.16
N GLY A 544 27.85 -33.86 16.23
CA GLY A 544 28.70 -32.71 16.53
C GLY A 544 27.90 -31.47 16.92
N VAL A 545 28.61 -30.33 16.93
CA VAL A 545 28.03 -29.02 17.21
C VAL A 545 28.10 -28.19 15.93
N ASP A 546 26.94 -27.77 15.44
CA ASP A 546 26.82 -26.83 14.35
C ASP A 546 26.71 -25.41 14.90
N LEU A 547 27.48 -24.50 14.32
CA LEU A 547 27.41 -23.07 14.58
C LEU A 547 27.00 -22.34 13.31
N ARG A 548 26.17 -21.32 13.46
CA ARG A 548 25.82 -20.38 12.39
C ARG A 548 25.80 -18.96 12.93
N ALA A 549 26.43 -18.06 12.20
CA ALA A 549 26.36 -16.62 12.42
C ALA A 549 25.97 -15.95 11.10
N SER A 550 24.97 -15.07 11.12
CA SER A 550 24.59 -14.30 9.94
C SER A 550 24.32 -12.84 10.27
N GLY A 551 24.63 -11.95 9.33
CA GLY A 551 24.41 -10.52 9.45
C GLY A 551 23.82 -9.98 8.16
N HIS A 552 22.70 -9.28 8.27
CA HIS A 552 22.01 -8.71 7.12
C HIS A 552 21.68 -7.23 7.36
N GLY A 553 21.95 -6.39 6.37
CA GLY A 553 21.81 -4.95 6.50
C GLY A 553 22.12 -4.20 5.21
N GLY A 554 22.32 -2.89 5.32
CA GLY A 554 22.62 -2.05 4.19
C GLY A 554 23.39 -0.77 4.54
N LEU A 555 24.05 -0.22 3.53
CA LEU A 555 24.69 1.07 3.55
C LEU A 555 24.07 1.94 2.46
N VAL A 556 23.76 3.19 2.78
CA VAL A 556 23.26 4.19 1.83
C VAL A 556 24.21 5.37 1.81
N PHE A 557 24.68 5.74 0.63
CA PHE A 557 25.37 7.00 0.41
C PHE A 557 24.39 8.01 -0.19
N ILE A 558 24.06 9.05 0.57
CA ILE A 558 23.06 10.05 0.21
C ILE A 558 23.42 11.41 0.80
N ARG A 559 23.26 12.49 0.02
CA ARG A 559 23.66 13.86 0.41
C ARG A 559 25.08 13.95 1.01
N ASN A 560 26.04 13.28 0.37
CA ASN A 560 27.44 13.23 0.81
C ASN A 560 27.67 12.59 2.19
N ARG A 561 26.77 11.69 2.62
CA ARG A 561 26.85 10.98 3.90
C ARG A 561 26.64 9.50 3.70
N LEU A 562 27.45 8.69 4.38
CA LEU A 562 27.28 7.24 4.45
C LEU A 562 26.47 6.86 5.70
N ILE A 563 25.31 6.25 5.52
CA ILE A 563 24.37 5.90 6.57
C ILE A 563 24.18 4.39 6.58
N ARG A 564 24.27 3.78 7.77
CA ARG A 564 23.95 2.36 7.97
C ARG A 564 22.45 2.22 8.17
N THR A 565 21.87 1.20 7.58
CA THR A 565 20.42 0.97 7.56
C THR A 565 20.12 -0.52 7.55
N ALA A 566 18.90 -0.90 7.93
CA ALA A 566 18.34 -2.18 7.53
C ALA A 566 18.34 -2.32 5.98
N GLN A 567 18.21 -3.56 5.51
CA GLN A 567 18.26 -3.91 4.10
C GLN A 567 17.27 -3.11 3.23
N ILE A 568 17.70 -2.79 2.01
CA ILE A 568 16.97 -1.88 1.11
C ILE A 568 16.16 -2.70 0.11
N GLU A 569 14.95 -3.07 0.48
CA GLU A 569 14.08 -3.87 -0.38
C GLU A 569 13.14 -3.00 -1.23
N ASN A 570 12.56 -1.97 -0.62
CA ASN A 570 11.52 -1.12 -1.19
C ASN A 570 11.93 0.36 -1.21
N GLY A 571 10.96 1.28 -1.14
CA GLY A 571 11.21 2.72 -1.09
C GLY A 571 11.85 3.16 0.24
N LEU A 572 12.46 4.34 0.22
CA LEU A 572 13.09 4.95 1.39
C LEU A 572 12.55 6.36 1.61
N ALA A 573 12.65 6.85 2.84
CA ALA A 573 12.49 8.27 3.14
C ALA A 573 13.75 8.83 3.80
N VAL A 574 14.14 10.02 3.39
CA VAL A 574 15.15 10.85 4.05
C VAL A 574 14.41 11.84 4.92
N VAL A 575 14.54 11.69 6.23
CA VAL A 575 13.90 12.58 7.20
C VAL A 575 14.93 13.60 7.66
N ASP A 576 14.61 14.87 7.41
CA ASP A 576 15.35 16.05 7.85
C ASP A 576 14.45 16.83 8.81
N VAL A 577 14.97 17.17 9.99
CA VAL A 577 14.23 17.92 11.01
C VAL A 577 15.06 19.14 11.36
N ALA A 578 14.44 20.33 11.32
CA ALA A 578 15.07 21.57 11.70
C ALA A 578 15.42 21.61 13.20
N GLY A 579 16.42 22.42 13.54
CA GLY A 579 16.90 22.58 14.91
C GLY A 579 18.07 21.65 15.27
N ASP A 580 18.58 21.83 16.48
CA ASP A 580 19.77 21.18 17.01
C ASP A 580 19.47 20.00 17.96
N ARG A 581 18.19 19.73 18.25
CA ARG A 581 17.75 18.61 19.10
C ARG A 581 17.43 17.34 18.30
N ALA A 582 17.55 16.19 18.98
CA ALA A 582 17.22 14.89 18.43
C ALA A 582 15.74 14.53 18.69
N VAL A 583 14.95 14.50 17.63
CA VAL A 583 13.50 14.33 17.61
C VAL A 583 13.11 12.91 17.26
N GLN A 584 12.17 12.34 18.02
CA GLN A 584 11.60 11.03 17.72
C GLN A 584 10.77 11.06 16.43
N VAL A 585 11.04 10.10 15.54
CA VAL A 585 10.30 9.91 14.29
C VAL A 585 9.32 8.74 14.42
N PHE A 586 8.20 8.82 13.72
CA PHE A 586 7.19 7.78 13.63
C PHE A 586 6.93 7.41 12.17
N ARG A 587 6.65 6.14 11.91
CA ARG A 587 6.21 5.61 10.61
C ARG A 587 4.90 4.89 10.83
N GLU A 588 3.83 5.33 10.16
CA GLU A 588 2.47 4.79 10.32
C GLU A 588 2.06 4.72 11.81
N GLY A 589 2.31 5.80 12.56
CA GLY A 589 2.00 5.91 13.99
C GLY A 589 2.89 5.10 14.94
N ARG A 590 3.90 4.39 14.43
CA ARG A 590 4.83 3.59 15.26
C ARG A 590 6.20 4.26 15.37
N PRO A 591 6.79 4.35 16.57
CA PRO A 591 8.11 4.91 16.73
C PRO A 591 9.14 4.07 15.98
N VAL A 592 10.08 4.74 15.32
CA VAL A 592 11.25 4.07 14.73
C VAL A 592 12.45 4.16 15.68
N ALA A 593 13.40 3.24 15.56
CA ALA A 593 14.58 3.16 16.44
C ALA A 593 15.54 4.37 16.34
N VAL A 594 15.35 5.25 15.36
CA VAL A 594 16.25 6.37 15.03
C VAL A 594 15.57 7.71 15.28
N ARG A 595 16.33 8.66 15.81
CA ARG A 595 15.91 10.06 16.00
C ARG A 595 16.55 10.96 14.94
N ALA A 596 15.79 11.92 14.42
CA ALA A 596 16.23 12.90 13.42
C ALA A 596 16.52 14.28 14.04
N GLY A 597 17.16 15.20 13.31
CA GLY A 597 17.58 16.50 13.85
C GLY A 597 19.02 16.49 14.39
N ALA A 598 19.45 17.55 15.08
CA ALA A 598 20.85 17.74 15.52
C ALA A 598 21.88 17.61 14.36
N GLY A 599 21.49 18.08 13.18
CA GLY A 599 22.29 17.92 11.95
C GLY A 599 22.41 16.47 11.45
N ARG A 600 21.66 15.51 12.01
CA ARG A 600 21.66 14.09 11.59
C ARG A 600 20.62 13.85 10.50
N THR A 601 21.06 13.23 9.41
CA THR A 601 20.16 12.75 8.35
C THR A 601 19.70 11.35 8.70
N VAL A 602 18.40 11.12 8.77
CA VAL A 602 17.83 9.80 9.06
C VAL A 602 17.26 9.19 7.80
N VAL A 603 17.51 7.89 7.60
CA VAL A 603 16.93 7.12 6.51
C VAL A 603 15.97 6.09 7.07
N LEU A 604 14.75 6.10 6.58
CA LEU A 604 13.74 5.08 6.85
C LEU A 604 13.64 4.15 5.65
N THR A 605 13.71 2.83 5.88
CA THR A 605 13.54 1.80 4.84
C THR A 605 12.19 1.11 4.94
N GLY A 606 11.87 0.32 3.91
CA GLY A 606 10.67 -0.52 3.89
C GLY A 606 9.37 0.24 3.57
N LEU A 607 9.46 1.41 2.93
CA LEU A 607 8.29 2.17 2.51
C LEU A 607 7.65 1.54 1.27
N GLN A 608 6.33 1.54 1.22
CA GLN A 608 5.58 1.08 0.07
C GLN A 608 5.81 2.01 -1.13
N PRO A 609 6.34 1.52 -2.25
CA PRO A 609 6.55 2.35 -3.44
C PRO A 609 5.23 2.83 -4.05
N TYR A 610 5.23 4.04 -4.61
CA TYR A 610 4.11 4.64 -5.35
C TYR A 610 2.82 4.81 -4.53
N ALA A 611 2.94 4.74 -3.21
CA ALA A 611 1.85 4.94 -2.26
C ALA A 611 2.28 5.96 -1.18
N PRO A 612 1.32 6.68 -0.56
CA PRO A 612 1.63 7.55 0.57
C PRO A 612 2.03 6.70 1.79
N ASN A 613 3.18 7.04 2.39
CA ASN A 613 3.66 6.49 3.65
C ASN A 613 3.69 7.63 4.66
N ARG A 614 2.95 7.52 5.75
CA ARG A 614 2.85 8.55 6.78
C ARG A 614 4.08 8.55 7.66
N ILE A 615 4.76 9.69 7.71
CA ILE A 615 5.90 9.95 8.57
C ILE A 615 5.53 11.12 9.46
N ALA A 616 5.70 10.95 10.76
CA ALA A 616 5.43 12.00 11.75
C ALA A 616 6.61 12.19 12.69
N ILE A 617 6.63 13.31 13.42
CA ILE A 617 7.63 13.60 14.44
C ILE A 617 7.00 13.94 15.79
N ARG A 618 7.75 13.76 16.87
CA ARG A 618 7.32 14.20 18.20
C ARG A 618 7.56 15.69 18.37
N THR A 619 6.49 16.47 18.45
CA THR A 619 6.55 17.93 18.62
C THR A 619 7.23 18.34 19.92
N ASP A 620 7.03 17.59 21.01
CA ASP A 620 7.60 17.90 22.34
C ASP A 620 9.13 17.85 22.38
N ASP A 621 9.77 17.17 21.43
CA ASP A 621 11.24 17.09 21.34
C ASP A 621 11.85 18.32 20.64
N LEU A 622 11.04 19.17 19.99
CA LEU A 622 11.51 20.31 19.21
C LEU A 622 11.89 21.50 20.11
N PRO A 623 12.95 22.25 19.76
CA PRO A 623 13.23 23.52 20.42
C PRO A 623 12.22 24.59 19.99
N LEU A 624 12.02 25.60 20.87
CA LEU A 624 10.99 26.63 20.74
C LEU A 624 11.19 27.56 19.53
N ASP A 625 12.38 27.56 18.93
CA ASP A 625 12.75 28.35 17.76
C ASP A 625 12.44 27.64 16.43
N VAL A 626 11.90 26.41 16.47
CA VAL A 626 11.48 25.67 15.27
C VAL A 626 9.99 25.89 15.00
N GLU A 627 9.69 26.53 13.88
CA GLU A 627 8.32 26.63 13.36
C GLU A 627 7.99 25.41 12.50
N LEU A 628 6.82 24.81 12.71
CA LEU A 628 6.32 23.66 11.94
C LEU A 628 5.15 24.07 11.05
N ASP A 629 5.23 23.67 9.77
CA ASP A 629 4.09 23.70 8.85
C ASP A 629 3.11 22.55 9.17
N GLU A 630 3.65 21.33 9.29
CA GLU A 630 2.94 20.08 9.60
C GLU A 630 3.84 19.16 10.46
N ASP A 631 3.25 18.41 11.39
CA ASP A 631 3.92 17.41 12.24
C ASP A 631 3.86 15.98 11.66
N GLU A 632 2.98 15.74 10.68
CA GLU A 632 2.85 14.52 9.87
C GLU A 632 2.87 14.87 8.37
N GLN A 633 3.67 14.14 7.59
CA GLN A 633 3.75 14.28 6.12
C GLN A 633 3.71 12.91 5.43
N ALA A 634 3.13 12.87 4.23
CA ALA A 634 3.10 11.66 3.40
C ALA A 634 4.31 11.59 2.45
N ALA A 635 5.16 10.57 2.62
CA ALA A 635 6.24 10.25 1.70
C ALA A 635 5.78 9.27 0.61
N VAL A 636 5.97 9.63 -0.65
CA VAL A 636 5.66 8.78 -1.81
C VAL A 636 6.94 8.43 -2.56
N PRO A 637 7.71 7.41 -2.14
CA PRO A 637 8.93 6.99 -2.82
C PRO A 637 8.61 6.11 -4.05
N GLY A 638 9.50 6.09 -5.03
CA GLY A 638 9.50 5.03 -6.06
C GLY A 638 10.23 3.77 -5.58
N PHE A 639 10.27 2.74 -6.43
CA PHE A 639 10.96 1.49 -6.11
C PHE A 639 12.45 1.77 -5.87
N ARG A 640 12.97 1.41 -4.68
CA ARG A 640 14.37 1.67 -4.26
C ARG A 640 14.84 3.10 -4.48
N GLN A 641 13.93 4.06 -4.36
CA GLN A 641 14.20 5.49 -4.43
C GLN A 641 13.94 6.13 -3.08
N ALA A 642 14.67 7.19 -2.78
CA ALA A 642 14.53 7.95 -1.54
C ALA A 642 13.66 9.19 -1.76
N ALA A 643 12.54 9.28 -1.04
CA ALA A 643 11.72 10.48 -0.96
C ALA A 643 12.25 11.41 0.15
N MET A 644 12.30 12.71 -0.09
CA MET A 644 12.64 13.70 0.94
C MET A 644 11.41 14.04 1.78
N VAL A 645 11.58 14.07 3.11
CA VAL A 645 10.60 14.61 4.07
C VAL A 645 11.31 15.60 4.98
N ARG A 646 10.77 16.82 5.09
CA ARG A 646 11.39 17.90 5.85
C ARG A 646 10.42 18.45 6.86
N PHE A 647 10.80 18.45 8.14
CA PHE A 647 10.00 19.00 9.21
C PHE A 647 10.60 20.31 9.73
N GLY A 648 9.75 21.33 9.70
CA GLY A 648 10.01 22.64 10.29
C GLY A 648 11.11 23.46 9.63
N ARG A 649 11.25 24.68 10.13
CA ARG A 649 12.30 25.64 9.77
C ARG A 649 12.74 26.35 11.04
N VAL A 650 14.04 26.56 11.18
CA VAL A 650 14.55 27.39 12.28
C VAL A 650 14.11 28.83 12.02
N SER A 651 13.24 29.35 12.86
CA SER A 651 12.77 30.72 12.77
C SER A 651 13.86 31.66 13.25
N GLN A 652 14.31 32.54 12.36
CA GLN A 652 15.17 33.68 12.75
C GLN A 652 14.38 34.75 13.53
N SER A 653 13.07 34.56 13.66
CA SER A 653 12.14 35.47 14.33
C SER A 653 11.53 34.85 15.59
N ALA A 654 12.10 33.74 16.08
CA ALA A 654 11.66 33.07 17.29
C ALA A 654 11.46 34.08 18.42
N PRO A 655 10.28 34.09 19.07
CA PRO A 655 10.03 35.02 20.14
C PRO A 655 11.01 34.78 21.29
N VAL A 656 11.63 35.84 21.78
CA VAL A 656 12.56 35.78 22.92
C VAL A 656 12.09 36.74 23.99
N THR A 657 12.07 36.26 25.23
CA THR A 657 11.91 37.12 26.39
C THR A 657 13.29 37.56 26.84
N ILE A 658 13.55 38.87 26.85
CA ILE A 658 14.80 39.44 27.37
C ILE A 658 14.56 40.15 28.69
N ARG A 659 15.56 40.19 29.56
CA ARG A 659 15.54 41.02 30.77
C ARG A 659 16.39 42.27 30.55
N LEU A 660 15.77 43.43 30.71
CA LEU A 660 16.43 44.73 30.63
C LEU A 660 16.67 45.31 32.03
N VAL A 661 17.87 45.81 32.25
CA VAL A 661 18.27 46.53 33.47
C VAL A 661 18.85 47.89 33.12
N ASP A 662 18.77 48.85 34.03
CA ASP A 662 19.42 50.15 33.89
C ASP A 662 20.97 50.05 34.02
N GLU A 663 21.66 51.18 33.93
CA GLU A 663 23.12 51.25 34.07
C GLU A 663 23.62 50.77 35.45
N ALA A 664 22.80 50.96 36.49
CA ALA A 664 23.07 50.53 37.86
C ALA A 664 22.70 49.06 38.13
N GLY A 665 22.08 48.37 37.17
CA GLY A 665 21.65 46.98 37.28
C GLY A 665 20.27 46.77 37.89
N HIS A 666 19.49 47.84 38.14
CA HIS A 666 18.11 47.72 38.59
C HIS A 666 17.19 47.37 37.41
N LYS A 667 16.13 46.60 37.70
CA LYS A 667 15.14 46.18 36.71
C LYS A 667 14.35 47.40 36.22
N LEU A 668 14.11 47.47 34.91
CA LEU A 668 13.29 48.55 34.34
C LEU A 668 11.82 48.44 34.81
N ALA A 669 11.16 49.59 34.98
CA ALA A 669 9.75 49.67 35.32
C ALA A 669 8.87 49.06 34.21
N ALA A 670 7.70 48.53 34.59
CA ALA A 670 6.72 48.01 33.63
C ALA A 670 6.00 49.16 32.90
N GLY A 671 5.57 48.90 31.66
CA GLY A 671 4.79 49.82 30.83
C GLY A 671 5.60 50.79 29.96
N LEU A 672 6.92 50.62 29.85
CA LEU A 672 7.77 51.46 28.99
C LEU A 672 7.73 50.96 27.55
N ASP A 673 7.57 51.86 26.58
CA ASP A 673 7.58 51.52 25.17
C ASP A 673 8.96 51.05 24.71
N VAL A 674 9.01 49.89 24.06
CA VAL A 674 10.21 49.30 23.49
C VAL A 674 10.12 49.32 21.97
N PHE A 675 11.14 49.87 21.31
CA PHE A 675 11.27 49.91 19.86
C PHE A 675 12.49 49.09 19.44
N LEU A 676 12.34 48.24 18.43
CA LEU A 676 13.42 47.49 17.79
C LEU A 676 13.65 48.09 16.41
N ASP A 677 14.87 48.60 16.16
CA ASP A 677 15.25 49.24 14.89
C ASP A 677 14.24 50.32 14.42
N GLY A 678 13.65 51.04 15.37
CA GLY A 678 12.70 52.13 15.14
C GLY A 678 11.23 51.70 15.04
N ALA A 679 10.92 50.41 14.92
CA ALA A 679 9.55 49.89 14.96
C ALA A 679 9.13 49.57 16.40
N ARG A 680 7.90 49.91 16.78
CA ARG A 680 7.37 49.56 18.12
C ARG A 680 7.30 48.04 18.24
N ALA A 681 8.09 47.48 19.16
CA ALA A 681 8.25 46.04 19.34
C ALA A 681 7.47 45.49 20.55
N GLY A 682 7.15 46.34 21.53
CA GLY A 682 6.35 45.94 22.69
C GLY A 682 6.44 46.93 23.85
N LEU A 683 6.12 46.44 25.05
CA LEU A 683 6.21 47.16 26.31
C LEU A 683 7.08 46.35 27.29
N THR A 684 7.74 47.03 28.24
CA THR A 684 8.36 46.34 29.39
C THR A 684 7.29 45.77 30.31
N GLY A 685 7.42 44.51 30.69
CA GLY A 685 6.62 43.84 31.70
C GLY A 685 7.23 43.97 33.09
N LEU A 686 6.66 43.23 34.05
CA LEU A 686 7.23 43.08 35.39
C LEU A 686 8.65 42.51 35.32
N ASP A 687 9.48 42.91 36.29
CA ASP A 687 10.90 42.53 36.37
C ASP A 687 11.79 42.98 35.19
N GLY A 688 11.37 43.98 34.41
CA GLY A 688 12.09 44.46 33.24
C GLY A 688 12.09 43.46 32.08
N LEU A 689 11.13 42.52 32.04
CA LEU A 689 11.01 41.53 30.98
C LEU A 689 10.39 42.14 29.73
N VAL A 690 10.92 41.82 28.56
CA VAL A 690 10.37 42.27 27.26
C VAL A 690 10.24 41.06 26.36
N PHE A 691 9.05 40.82 25.84
CA PHE A 691 8.80 39.80 24.83
C PHE A 691 8.98 40.40 23.43
N LEU A 692 9.97 39.90 22.68
CA LEU A 692 10.30 40.40 21.35
C LEU A 692 10.06 39.32 20.31
N THR A 693 9.31 39.67 19.25
CA THR A 693 9.22 38.87 18.02
C THR A 693 10.24 39.43 17.02
N GLY A 694 11.04 38.59 16.36
CA GLY A 694 12.01 39.06 15.36
C GLY A 694 13.41 39.45 15.87
N ALA A 695 13.72 39.31 17.16
CA ALA A 695 15.01 39.72 17.75
C ALA A 695 16.21 38.81 17.38
N GLY A 696 15.99 37.70 16.68
CA GLY A 696 17.02 36.70 16.36
C GLY A 696 18.10 37.16 15.36
N LYS A 697 17.96 38.34 14.74
CA LYS A 697 18.96 38.93 13.83
C LYS A 697 19.91 39.93 14.51
N GLY A 698 19.78 40.14 15.82
CA GLY A 698 20.34 41.32 16.48
C GLY A 698 19.55 42.58 16.10
N GLY A 699 20.00 43.74 16.57
CA GLY A 699 19.33 45.03 16.34
C GLY A 699 19.57 46.01 17.47
N ASN A 700 19.14 47.25 17.29
CA ASN A 700 19.19 48.27 18.34
C ASN A 700 17.81 48.43 18.95
N LEU A 701 17.69 48.06 20.23
CA LEU A 701 16.52 48.37 21.03
C LEU A 701 16.66 49.78 21.58
N SER A 702 15.58 50.56 21.52
CA SER A 702 15.44 51.80 22.28
C SER A 702 14.20 51.72 23.16
N VAL A 703 14.35 52.01 24.45
CA VAL A 703 13.26 52.05 25.42
C VAL A 703 12.96 53.49 25.79
N GLY A 704 11.69 53.89 25.71
CA GLY A 704 11.21 55.20 26.13
C GLY A 704 11.12 55.28 27.64
N MET A 705 11.85 56.20 28.25
CA MET A 705 11.85 56.44 29.70
C MET A 705 10.90 57.60 30.06
N ALA A 706 10.55 57.70 31.35
CA ALA A 706 9.81 58.84 31.88
C ALA A 706 10.56 60.16 31.59
N GLY A 707 9.83 61.21 31.19
CA GLY A 707 10.43 62.52 30.86
C GLY A 707 11.02 62.66 29.46
N GLY A 708 10.81 61.69 28.56
CA GLY A 708 11.22 61.77 27.15
C GLY A 708 12.67 61.34 26.85
N ALA A 709 13.41 60.90 27.86
CA ALA A 709 14.71 60.25 27.68
C ALA A 709 14.56 58.87 27.01
N ARG A 710 15.59 58.43 26.29
CA ARG A 710 15.66 57.08 25.70
C ARG A 710 16.91 56.38 26.18
N CYS A 711 16.78 55.10 26.52
CA CYS A 711 17.93 54.23 26.71
C CYS A 711 18.02 53.24 25.56
N THR A 712 19.25 52.87 25.19
CA THR A 712 19.53 51.98 24.06
C THR A 712 20.23 50.72 24.51
N VAL A 713 19.88 49.59 23.89
CA VAL A 713 20.49 48.28 24.10
C VAL A 713 20.84 47.71 22.74
N ARG A 714 22.09 47.30 22.54
CA ARG A 714 22.49 46.58 21.33
C ARG A 714 22.27 45.09 21.54
N LEU A 715 21.35 44.51 20.77
CA LEU A 715 21.09 43.08 20.81
C LEU A 715 22.22 42.32 20.10
N PRO A 716 22.80 41.29 20.74
CA PRO A 716 23.74 40.41 20.06
C PRO A 716 23.03 39.62 18.96
N THR A 717 23.78 39.22 17.92
CA THR A 717 23.27 38.40 16.80
C THR A 717 22.90 36.97 17.20
N ARG A 718 23.20 36.56 18.43
CA ARG A 718 22.68 35.34 19.08
C ARG A 718 22.30 35.68 20.51
N LEU A 719 21.02 35.49 20.85
CA LEU A 719 20.52 35.55 22.21
C LEU A 719 20.42 34.11 22.73
N THR A 720 21.08 33.82 23.85
CA THR A 720 21.03 32.50 24.49
C THR A 720 20.14 32.61 25.73
N PRO A 721 18.91 32.08 25.71
CA PRO A 721 18.04 32.10 26.87
C PRO A 721 18.58 31.21 28.00
N SER A 722 18.31 31.57 29.25
CA SER A 722 18.48 30.68 30.40
C SER A 722 17.48 29.50 30.32
N PRO A 723 17.61 28.47 31.19
CA PRO A 723 16.62 27.38 31.27
C PRO A 723 15.18 27.84 31.47
N ASP A 724 14.99 29.04 32.03
CA ASP A 724 13.67 29.65 32.25
C ASP A 724 13.14 30.41 31.02
N GLY A 725 13.84 30.34 29.88
CA GLY A 725 13.44 30.97 28.62
C GLY A 725 13.73 32.47 28.53
N ILE A 726 14.54 33.02 29.44
CA ILE A 726 14.84 34.46 29.51
C ILE A 726 16.30 34.72 29.13
N ALA A 727 16.56 35.60 28.18
CA ALA A 727 17.92 36.03 27.81
C ALA A 727 18.32 37.35 28.52
N GLY A 728 19.59 37.47 28.92
CA GLY A 728 20.11 38.65 29.63
C GLY A 728 20.54 38.35 31.08
N PRO A 729 20.71 39.37 31.94
CA PRO A 729 20.26 40.76 31.77
C PRO A 729 21.09 41.57 30.76
N LEU A 730 20.41 42.39 29.96
CA LEU A 730 21.03 43.35 29.04
C LEU A 730 20.91 44.76 29.62
N ARG A 731 22.02 45.51 29.63
CA ARG A 731 22.07 46.86 30.18
C ARG A 731 21.55 47.87 29.16
N CYS A 732 20.60 48.69 29.59
CA CYS A 732 20.10 49.84 28.85
C CYS A 732 20.93 51.07 29.21
N VAL A 733 21.70 51.56 28.24
CA VAL A 733 22.59 52.72 28.43
C VAL A 733 21.85 53.96 27.94
N SER A 734 21.91 55.04 28.71
CA SER A 734 21.29 56.31 28.35
C SER A 734 21.86 56.83 27.02
N ALA A 735 20.98 57.10 26.05
CA ALA A 735 21.39 57.71 24.79
C ALA A 735 21.54 59.22 25.01
N ASN A 736 22.77 59.67 25.24
CA ASN A 736 23.04 61.09 25.40
C ASN A 736 22.83 61.81 24.05
N ARG A 737 22.43 63.08 24.10
CA ARG A 737 21.93 63.87 22.94
C ARG A 737 22.96 64.16 21.83
N THR A 738 24.14 63.55 21.86
CA THR A 738 25.22 63.65 20.88
C THR A 738 25.91 62.30 20.74
N GLY A 739 25.83 61.71 19.54
CA GLY A 739 26.21 60.32 19.27
C GLY A 739 27.71 60.03 19.30
N GLU A 740 28.27 59.82 20.50
CA GLU A 740 29.53 59.09 20.70
C GLU A 740 29.36 58.05 21.82
N VAL A 741 29.63 56.78 21.48
CA VAL A 741 29.60 55.63 22.40
C VAL A 741 31.02 55.41 22.91
N LYS A 742 31.19 55.35 24.24
CA LYS A 742 32.45 54.95 24.89
C LYS A 742 32.41 53.48 25.27
#